data_AF-A0A7S2LC62-F1
#
_entry.id   AF-A0A7S2LC62-F1
#
_cell.length_a   1.000
_cell.length_b   1.000
_cell.length_c   1.000
_cell.angle_alpha   90.00
_cell.angle_beta   90.00
_cell.angle_gamma   90.00
#
_symmetry.space_group_name_H-M   'P 1'
#
loop_
_entity.id
_entity.type
_entity.pdbx_description
1 polymer ?
#
loop_
_entity_poly.entity_id
_entity_poly.type
_entity_poly.pdbx_seq_one_letter_code
_entity_poly.pdbx_strand_id
1 'polypeptide(L)'
;RIAPGPGAAACGLRRRPGATQATPMELNERDVGAVGKIVSNQSLSSRASTESRVRKARLSKSLPAPYTGGNVYKKYKVEDFPDTQSLKKALTDWGIDVEQWGRGDAKNLCDFLQEMKHSEAGFEVWLMPGGRHTAVRVTHVLRAKVASPGSYDNNCFLFNTKQQNREGRTRCRNGLLSKKLQVSEMPLVEHLQQVCERAVTSAELRCVVDSAVRIRGGRLPSQHKQYDPCARSNATVERAIFVDHTVEFADSKSYPGLLTMYNLYTVDIVCTGLPVVDFNSLEYETSDVDSARPLKYIHTWVWLDWATITRYLFEGSEMKARKGKGAFASPVDLGDWLQQFDLDLDVWGTERWDPIDKLWGELEQYQAQLEMWGRHDGVPLLMRVVHVLQLKVTSPDAEKENKFLFQTWQQSPSGFVRETNRFLAKKLKTHALPFNEEKFEAAARHIVAQELSHLSEVHVRLNNSNLPKGAIEHNLPPLQVRRVCFADHRYDIEESTTFKDLLTMYHIYTVEVQVENLPSADFASIVYDYQGVPSAIGWKWVTWQQTQDIIHKHVAMHERQAASMKEALDANSKKCADCLDQLRRASLHNPGVSGPIQRLREVLKVLDTEDQRSSTLNVDRVNSLPPSMLASMVENKGVSDEFIDNALRRLHVQRSSDALEPPAPPVKAPEEDLVKVEDTQEPRRLWCWSCAA
;
A
#
# COMPACT_ATOMS: atom_id res chain seq x y z
N ARG A 1 77.37 0.62 -19.90
CA ARG A 1 76.87 0.40 -18.53
C ARG A 1 75.87 -0.77 -18.59
N ILE A 2 76.35 -1.95 -18.21
CA ILE A 2 75.69 -3.16 -17.62
C ILE A 2 74.19 -3.42 -17.94
N ALA A 3 73.93 -4.35 -18.89
CA ALA A 3 73.45 -5.75 -18.76
C ALA A 3 72.49 -6.26 -17.62
N PRO A 4 71.82 -7.44 -17.78
CA PRO A 4 70.39 -7.68 -17.43
C PRO A 4 70.03 -8.97 -16.62
N GLY A 5 68.72 -9.14 -16.29
CA GLY A 5 67.97 -10.42 -16.06
C GLY A 5 68.00 -11.08 -14.65
N PRO A 6 67.30 -12.22 -14.40
CA PRO A 6 65.84 -12.49 -14.48
C PRO A 6 65.30 -13.31 -13.25
N GLY A 7 64.00 -13.66 -13.21
CA GLY A 7 63.46 -14.65 -12.25
C GLY A 7 61.97 -14.97 -12.35
N ALA A 8 61.65 -16.11 -12.96
CA ALA A 8 60.32 -16.74 -13.02
C ALA A 8 60.17 -17.81 -11.93
N ALA A 9 58.95 -18.03 -11.43
CA ALA A 9 58.57 -19.26 -10.73
C ALA A 9 57.13 -19.64 -11.08
N ALA A 10 56.98 -20.87 -11.58
CA ALA A 10 55.74 -21.53 -11.95
C ALA A 10 55.31 -22.53 -10.86
N CYS A 11 54.00 -22.61 -10.60
CA CYS A 11 53.28 -23.72 -9.97
C CYS A 11 51.86 -23.62 -10.56
N GLY A 12 51.26 -24.58 -11.26
CA GLY A 12 51.37 -26.02 -11.17
C GLY A 12 50.08 -26.58 -10.55
N LEU A 13 48.95 -26.54 -11.27
CA LEU A 13 47.73 -27.25 -10.84
C LEU A 13 47.12 -28.06 -11.98
N ARG A 14 46.96 -29.34 -11.64
CA ARG A 14 46.64 -30.49 -12.48
C ARG A 14 45.19 -30.47 -12.96
N ARG A 15 44.99 -30.84 -14.23
CA ARG A 15 43.74 -31.43 -14.71
C ARG A 15 43.60 -32.85 -14.14
N ARG A 16 42.42 -33.20 -13.64
CA ARG A 16 41.91 -34.59 -13.61
C ARG A 16 40.47 -34.61 -14.16
N PRO A 17 40.13 -35.59 -15.01
CA PRO A 17 38.78 -35.83 -15.49
C PRO A 17 38.04 -36.79 -14.55
N GLY A 18 36.73 -36.67 -14.50
CA GLY A 18 35.85 -37.58 -13.75
C GLY A 18 34.41 -37.35 -14.16
N ALA A 19 34.02 -37.97 -15.26
CA ALA A 19 32.63 -38.11 -15.66
C ALA A 19 31.96 -39.16 -14.77
N THR A 20 30.79 -38.83 -14.23
CA THR A 20 29.87 -39.83 -13.67
C THR A 20 28.50 -39.57 -14.27
N GLN A 21 28.07 -40.54 -15.08
CA GLN A 21 26.73 -40.65 -15.63
C GLN A 21 25.74 -40.89 -14.47
N ALA A 22 24.68 -40.10 -14.40
CA ALA A 22 23.51 -40.40 -13.59
C ALA A 22 22.40 -40.90 -14.53
N THR A 23 22.00 -42.14 -14.30
CA THR A 23 20.85 -42.81 -14.90
C THR A 23 19.53 -42.17 -14.43
N PRO A 24 18.48 -42.16 -15.27
CA PRO A 24 17.16 -41.68 -14.87
C PRO A 24 16.40 -42.80 -14.14
N MET A 25 15.87 -42.48 -12.97
CA MET A 25 14.94 -43.35 -12.24
C MET A 25 13.53 -43.10 -12.79
N GLU A 26 13.02 -44.08 -13.54
CA GLU A 26 11.59 -44.23 -13.84
C GLU A 26 10.83 -44.49 -12.53
N LEU A 27 9.76 -43.74 -12.29
CA LEU A 27 8.73 -44.12 -11.34
C LEU A 27 7.37 -44.09 -12.02
N ASN A 28 6.74 -45.26 -11.95
CA ASN A 28 5.47 -45.65 -12.52
C ASN A 28 4.29 -44.77 -12.09
N GLU A 29 3.42 -44.52 -13.06
CA GLU A 29 2.01 -44.21 -12.88
C GLU A 29 1.26 -45.41 -12.28
N ARG A 30 0.36 -45.14 -11.32
CA ARG A 30 -0.91 -45.86 -11.09
C ARG A 30 -1.84 -45.05 -10.18
N ASP A 31 -2.78 -44.38 -10.83
CA ASP A 31 -4.24 -44.46 -10.66
C ASP A 31 -4.96 -44.43 -9.29
N VAL A 32 -5.90 -43.47 -9.25
CA VAL A 32 -7.31 -43.51 -8.78
C VAL A 32 -7.63 -43.33 -7.29
N GLY A 33 -8.27 -42.18 -7.01
CA GLY A 33 -9.59 -42.19 -6.39
C GLY A 33 -9.73 -41.50 -5.01
N ALA A 34 -9.93 -40.18 -4.99
CA ALA A 34 -10.55 -39.52 -3.83
C ALA A 34 -11.37 -38.30 -4.26
N VAL A 35 -12.70 -38.49 -4.30
CA VAL A 35 -13.68 -37.40 -4.40
C VAL A 35 -13.72 -36.69 -3.04
N GLY A 36 -12.98 -35.59 -2.93
CA GLY A 36 -12.99 -34.71 -1.77
C GLY A 36 -14.06 -33.63 -1.89
N LYS A 37 -15.01 -33.61 -0.95
CA LYS A 37 -15.97 -32.53 -0.74
C LYS A 37 -15.22 -31.21 -0.51
N ILE A 38 -15.36 -30.27 -1.45
CA ILE A 38 -14.98 -28.87 -1.25
C ILE A 38 -16.11 -28.23 -0.42
N VAL A 39 -15.89 -28.12 0.88
CA VAL A 39 -16.63 -27.18 1.74
C VAL A 39 -15.69 -26.01 1.99
N SER A 40 -16.17 -24.82 1.67
CA SER A 40 -15.47 -23.53 1.72
C SER A 40 -14.92 -23.21 3.12
N ASN A 41 -13.60 -23.09 3.23
CA ASN A 41 -12.85 -22.76 4.45
C ASN A 41 -12.49 -21.26 4.59
N GLN A 42 -13.13 -20.37 3.81
CA GLN A 42 -12.69 -18.98 3.68
C GLN A 42 -12.93 -18.11 4.94
N SER A 43 -13.91 -18.40 5.81
CA SER A 43 -14.18 -17.55 6.99
C SER A 43 -13.34 -17.86 8.23
N LEU A 44 -12.70 -19.05 8.30
CA LEU A 44 -11.77 -19.39 9.38
C LEU A 44 -10.33 -18.91 9.09
N SER A 45 -10.02 -18.65 7.82
CA SER A 45 -8.72 -18.19 7.36
C SER A 45 -8.31 -16.83 7.95
N SER A 46 -9.22 -15.85 8.03
CA SER A 46 -8.89 -14.49 8.51
C SER A 46 -8.59 -14.44 10.02
N ARG A 47 -9.30 -15.24 10.84
CA ARG A 47 -8.98 -15.36 12.27
C ARG A 47 -7.68 -16.12 12.49
N ALA A 48 -7.46 -17.21 11.74
CA ALA A 48 -6.22 -17.98 11.84
C ALA A 48 -4.98 -17.18 11.39
N SER A 49 -5.10 -16.31 10.37
CA SER A 49 -3.99 -15.44 9.96
C SER A 49 -3.66 -14.39 11.01
N THR A 50 -4.67 -13.83 11.68
CA THR A 50 -4.46 -12.83 12.75
C THR A 50 -3.77 -13.46 13.96
N GLU A 51 -4.17 -14.67 14.38
CA GLU A 51 -3.48 -15.39 15.46
C GLU A 51 -2.08 -15.88 15.07
N SER A 52 -1.84 -16.22 13.80
CA SER A 52 -0.50 -16.57 13.29
C SER A 52 0.46 -15.37 13.39
N ARG A 53 -0.02 -14.16 13.01
CA ARG A 53 0.78 -12.91 13.11
C ARG A 53 1.25 -12.63 14.54
N VAL A 54 0.37 -12.78 15.53
CA VAL A 54 0.69 -12.53 16.95
C VAL A 54 1.81 -13.46 17.47
N ARG A 55 1.90 -14.71 16.98
CA ARG A 55 2.86 -15.69 17.48
C ARG A 55 4.26 -15.58 16.88
N LYS A 56 4.44 -14.84 15.79
CA LYS A 56 5.70 -14.81 15.03
C LYS A 56 6.50 -13.53 15.15
N ALA A 57 6.00 -12.49 15.81
CA ALA A 57 6.73 -11.25 15.99
C ALA A 57 7.98 -11.47 16.88
N ARG A 58 9.09 -11.85 16.25
CA ARG A 58 10.39 -12.02 16.88
C ARG A 58 11.02 -10.64 16.99
N LEU A 59 11.40 -10.26 18.22
CA LEU A 59 12.28 -9.11 18.43
C LEU A 59 13.54 -9.30 17.58
N SER A 60 13.79 -8.39 16.64
CA SER A 60 14.98 -8.45 15.80
C SER A 60 16.21 -8.36 16.72
N LYS A 61 17.00 -9.43 16.81
CA LYS A 61 18.20 -9.44 17.66
C LYS A 61 19.38 -8.72 17.03
N SER A 62 19.36 -8.52 15.71
CA SER A 62 20.45 -7.89 14.96
C SER A 62 20.26 -6.38 14.89
N LEU A 63 21.29 -5.64 15.32
CA LEU A 63 21.38 -4.21 15.04
C LEU A 63 21.59 -3.92 13.54
N PRO A 64 21.05 -2.81 13.00
CA PRO A 64 21.32 -2.38 11.64
C PRO A 64 22.81 -2.04 11.45
N ALA A 65 23.30 -2.19 10.22
CA ALA A 65 24.65 -1.76 9.85
C ALA A 65 24.80 -0.23 10.01
N PRO A 66 25.99 0.30 10.38
CA PRO A 66 27.26 -0.40 10.63
C PRO A 66 27.39 -0.99 12.05
N TYR A 67 26.33 -0.96 12.85
CA TYR A 67 26.34 -1.39 14.25
C TYR A 67 26.08 -2.89 14.45
N THR A 68 25.85 -3.63 13.36
CA THR A 68 25.69 -5.08 13.36
C THR A 68 26.86 -5.77 14.07
N GLY A 69 26.55 -6.58 15.10
CA GLY A 69 27.55 -7.25 15.93
C GLY A 69 28.14 -6.40 17.06
N GLY A 70 27.70 -5.16 17.21
CA GLY A 70 28.00 -4.33 18.38
C GLY A 70 27.43 -4.96 19.66
N ASN A 71 28.14 -4.80 20.77
CA ASN A 71 27.71 -5.27 22.08
C ASN A 71 27.70 -4.13 23.08
N VAL A 72 26.79 -4.17 24.05
CA VAL A 72 26.81 -3.19 25.14
C VAL A 72 28.07 -3.40 25.99
N TYR A 73 28.92 -2.38 26.06
CA TYR A 73 30.10 -2.35 26.93
C TYR A 73 29.74 -1.90 28.35
N LYS A 74 28.95 -0.82 28.46
CA LYS A 74 28.55 -0.25 29.76
C LYS A 74 27.15 0.34 29.68
N LYS A 75 26.32 0.06 30.68
CA LYS A 75 25.02 0.73 30.89
C LYS A 75 25.13 1.64 32.10
N TYR A 76 24.83 2.91 31.93
CA TYR A 76 24.78 3.85 33.03
C TYR A 76 23.36 3.90 33.63
N LYS A 77 23.29 3.98 34.94
CA LYS A 77 22.06 4.22 35.70
C LYS A 77 21.99 5.67 36.15
N VAL A 78 20.82 6.08 36.62
CA VAL A 78 20.60 7.43 37.15
C VAL A 78 21.50 7.71 38.35
N GLU A 79 21.76 6.70 39.19
CA GLU A 79 22.60 6.83 40.39
C GLU A 79 24.08 7.12 40.05
N ASP A 80 24.52 6.79 38.84
CA ASP A 80 25.87 7.12 38.35
C ASP A 80 26.04 8.64 38.10
N PHE A 81 24.92 9.39 38.05
CA PHE A 81 24.85 10.81 37.72
C PHE A 81 24.07 11.58 38.79
N PRO A 82 24.67 11.83 39.97
CA PRO A 82 24.00 12.59 41.03
C PRO A 82 23.60 14.01 40.59
N ASP A 83 24.32 14.60 39.64
CA ASP A 83 24.10 15.95 39.13
C ASP A 83 24.43 16.08 37.63
N THR A 84 24.22 17.27 37.06
CA THR A 84 24.52 17.53 35.65
C THR A 84 26.01 17.59 35.34
N GLN A 85 26.88 17.81 36.35
CA GLN A 85 28.33 17.90 36.16
C GLN A 85 28.96 16.51 36.00
N SER A 86 28.52 15.55 36.80
CA SER A 86 28.90 14.13 36.67
C SER A 86 28.47 13.56 35.31
N LEU A 87 27.25 13.86 34.84
CA LEU A 87 26.80 13.50 33.50
C LEU A 87 27.64 14.16 32.40
N LYS A 88 27.90 15.47 32.51
CA LYS A 88 28.76 16.22 31.58
C LYS A 88 30.14 15.58 31.47
N LYS A 89 30.78 15.31 32.61
CA LYS A 89 32.10 14.67 32.66
C LYS A 89 32.08 13.33 31.94
N ALA A 90 31.11 12.46 32.23
CA ALA A 90 31.01 11.16 31.59
C ALA A 90 30.80 11.27 30.07
N LEU A 91 29.98 12.20 29.59
CA LEU A 91 29.78 12.45 28.16
C LEU A 91 31.08 12.93 27.49
N THR A 92 31.80 13.85 28.12
CA THR A 92 33.10 14.34 27.64
C THR A 92 34.17 13.24 27.64
N ASP A 93 34.20 12.37 28.66
CA ASP A 93 35.10 11.21 28.73
C ASP A 93 34.87 10.25 27.54
N TRP A 94 33.66 10.19 27.02
CA TRP A 94 33.31 9.44 25.80
C TRP A 94 33.43 10.25 24.50
N GLY A 95 34.02 11.45 24.56
CA GLY A 95 34.27 12.30 23.40
C GLY A 95 33.04 13.04 22.86
N ILE A 96 31.98 13.21 23.66
CA ILE A 96 30.79 13.98 23.27
C ILE A 96 30.97 15.44 23.67
N ASP A 97 30.88 16.33 22.69
CA ASP A 97 30.83 17.77 22.90
C ASP A 97 29.41 18.22 23.30
N VAL A 98 29.27 18.72 24.52
CA VAL A 98 27.99 19.18 25.08
C VAL A 98 27.85 20.71 25.06
N GLU A 99 28.81 21.46 24.52
CA GLU A 99 28.78 22.94 24.54
C GLU A 99 27.66 23.52 23.67
N GLN A 100 27.20 22.74 22.69
CA GLN A 100 26.09 23.09 21.80
C GLN A 100 24.71 22.79 22.41
N TRP A 101 24.66 22.04 23.52
CA TRP A 101 23.41 21.65 24.16
C TRP A 101 22.79 22.86 24.87
N GLY A 102 21.47 23.03 24.76
CA GLY A 102 20.73 24.20 25.26
C GLY A 102 20.76 25.43 24.35
N ARG A 103 21.29 25.31 23.12
CA ARG A 103 21.24 26.37 22.11
C ARG A 103 20.19 26.04 21.04
N GLY A 104 19.40 27.04 20.64
CA GLY A 104 18.34 26.84 19.63
C GLY A 104 17.29 25.83 20.10
N ASP A 105 17.02 24.83 19.26
CA ASP A 105 16.09 23.73 19.57
C ASP A 105 16.75 22.55 20.30
N ALA A 106 18.07 22.60 20.56
CA ALA A 106 18.78 21.55 21.28
C ALA A 106 18.44 21.59 22.77
N LYS A 107 18.19 20.42 23.34
CA LYS A 107 17.96 20.25 24.77
C LYS A 107 19.28 20.42 25.54
N ASN A 108 19.17 20.73 26.82
CA ASN A 108 20.32 20.92 27.71
C ASN A 108 20.64 19.65 28.52
N LEU A 109 21.74 19.68 29.28
CA LEU A 109 22.16 18.54 30.13
C LEU A 109 21.15 18.18 31.23
N CYS A 110 20.44 19.18 31.77
CA CYS A 110 19.40 18.95 32.78
C CYS A 110 18.24 18.16 32.18
N ASP A 111 17.83 18.51 30.95
CA ASP A 111 16.78 17.77 30.23
C ASP A 111 17.17 16.31 30.02
N PHE A 112 18.43 16.04 29.63
CA PHE A 112 18.88 14.65 29.44
C PHE A 112 18.87 13.86 30.74
N LEU A 113 19.37 14.46 31.83
CA LEU A 113 19.36 13.85 33.15
C LEU A 113 17.91 13.61 33.64
N GLN A 114 16.98 14.52 33.36
CA GLN A 114 15.56 14.34 33.65
C GLN A 114 14.95 13.20 32.84
N GLU A 115 15.28 13.08 31.55
CA GLU A 115 14.84 11.95 30.73
C GLU A 115 15.32 10.61 31.31
N MET A 116 16.57 10.55 31.81
CA MET A 116 17.07 9.37 32.50
C MET A 116 16.33 9.11 33.83
N LYS A 117 16.11 10.15 34.64
CA LYS A 117 15.36 10.06 35.91
C LYS A 117 13.94 9.54 35.72
N HIS A 118 13.26 9.99 34.66
CA HIS A 118 11.90 9.54 34.31
C HIS A 118 11.90 8.21 33.54
N SER A 119 13.05 7.55 33.43
CA SER A 119 13.23 6.30 32.67
C SER A 119 12.78 6.41 31.22
N GLU A 120 12.76 7.60 30.61
CA GLU A 120 12.36 7.76 29.21
C GLU A 120 13.52 7.52 28.24
N ALA A 121 14.76 7.67 28.72
CA ALA A 121 15.96 7.41 27.94
C ALA A 121 17.02 6.70 28.78
N GLY A 122 17.74 5.76 28.17
CA GLY A 122 18.95 5.16 28.72
C GLY A 122 20.22 5.81 28.18
N PHE A 123 21.32 5.65 28.90
CA PHE A 123 22.66 6.02 28.43
C PHE A 123 23.56 4.77 28.44
N GLU A 124 23.97 4.34 27.26
CA GLU A 124 24.76 3.12 27.07
C GLU A 124 26.03 3.45 26.28
N VAL A 125 27.07 2.63 26.46
CA VAL A 125 28.27 2.66 25.66
C VAL A 125 28.40 1.30 25.00
N TRP A 126 28.55 1.31 23.68
CA TRP A 126 28.59 0.12 22.85
C TRP A 126 29.99 -0.11 22.30
N LEU A 127 30.48 -1.33 22.36
CA LEU A 127 31.70 -1.80 21.71
C LEU A 127 31.35 -2.26 20.30
N MET A 128 31.79 -1.51 19.30
CA MET A 128 31.54 -1.82 17.88
C MET A 128 32.50 -2.92 17.37
N PRO A 129 32.18 -3.61 16.26
CA PRO A 129 33.04 -4.67 15.69
C PRO A 129 34.49 -4.24 15.40
N GLY A 130 34.76 -2.95 15.24
CA GLY A 130 36.12 -2.40 15.09
C GLY A 130 36.84 -2.06 16.40
N GLY A 131 36.32 -2.49 17.56
CA GLY A 131 36.88 -2.18 18.88
C GLY A 131 36.61 -0.76 19.40
N ARG A 132 35.90 0.07 18.62
CA ARG A 132 35.56 1.46 19.00
C ARG A 132 34.38 1.47 19.97
N HIS A 133 34.54 2.19 21.09
CA HIS A 133 33.44 2.52 22.00
C HIS A 133 32.62 3.68 21.43
N THR A 134 31.30 3.57 21.47
CA THR A 134 30.37 4.62 21.02
C THR A 134 29.34 4.86 22.12
N ALA A 135 29.22 6.10 22.57
CA ALA A 135 28.18 6.53 23.49
C ALA A 135 26.83 6.63 22.75
N VAL A 136 25.78 6.05 23.33
CA VAL A 136 24.46 5.89 22.71
C VAL A 136 23.38 6.28 23.73
N ARG A 137 22.51 7.20 23.33
CA ARG A 137 21.24 7.44 24.00
C ARG A 137 20.23 6.40 23.52
N VAL A 138 19.64 5.63 24.42
CA VAL A 138 18.64 4.61 24.08
C VAL A 138 17.25 5.14 24.36
N THR A 139 16.32 5.03 23.41
CA THR A 139 14.93 5.47 23.60
C THR A 139 13.98 4.44 23.05
N HIS A 140 12.89 4.19 23.76
CA HIS A 140 11.83 3.27 23.35
C HIS A 140 10.60 4.07 22.92
N VAL A 141 10.03 3.75 21.77
CA VAL A 141 8.90 4.48 21.20
C VAL A 141 7.86 3.49 20.69
N LEU A 142 6.62 3.62 21.17
CA LEU A 142 5.45 2.95 20.62
C LEU A 142 4.96 3.73 19.39
N ARG A 143 4.63 3.00 18.33
CA ARG A 143 3.91 3.46 17.14
C ARG A 143 2.62 2.65 17.07
N ALA A 144 1.48 3.33 17.09
CA ALA A 144 0.20 2.65 17.19
C ALA A 144 -0.64 2.87 15.94
N LYS A 145 -1.03 1.77 15.28
CA LYS A 145 -2.11 1.77 14.30
C LYS A 145 -3.42 1.61 15.07
N VAL A 146 -4.09 2.73 15.33
CA VAL A 146 -5.32 2.74 16.14
C VAL A 146 -6.53 2.53 15.25
N ALA A 147 -7.37 1.55 15.56
CA ALA A 147 -8.57 1.22 14.80
C ALA A 147 -9.78 0.95 15.72
N SER A 148 -10.98 1.21 15.20
CA SER A 148 -12.19 0.58 15.74
C SER A 148 -12.24 -0.89 15.28
N PRO A 149 -13.02 -1.79 15.92
CA PRO A 149 -13.15 -3.17 15.46
C PRO A 149 -13.54 -3.26 13.97
N GLY A 150 -14.57 -2.51 13.55
CA GLY A 150 -15.00 -2.50 12.15
C GLY A 150 -13.99 -1.84 11.21
N SER A 151 -13.29 -0.79 11.66
CA SER A 151 -12.23 -0.16 10.85
C SER A 151 -11.04 -1.11 10.65
N TYR A 152 -10.67 -1.86 11.68
CA TYR A 152 -9.55 -2.82 11.64
C TYR A 152 -9.79 -3.92 10.60
N ASP A 153 -11.01 -4.46 10.56
CA ASP A 153 -11.41 -5.48 9.59
C ASP A 153 -11.42 -4.98 8.14
N ASN A 154 -11.42 -3.66 7.96
CA ASN A 154 -11.35 -2.93 6.69
C ASN A 154 -9.95 -2.33 6.42
N ASN A 155 -8.94 -2.66 7.23
CA ASN A 155 -7.58 -2.12 7.12
C ASN A 155 -7.51 -0.58 7.23
N CYS A 156 -8.45 0.03 7.97
CA CYS A 156 -8.54 1.46 8.21
C CYS A 156 -8.07 1.84 9.62
N PHE A 157 -7.20 2.84 9.69
CA PHE A 157 -6.56 3.29 10.93
C PHE A 157 -6.60 4.81 11.07
N LEU A 158 -6.45 5.28 12.30
CA LEU A 158 -6.30 6.70 12.58
C LEU A 158 -4.94 7.22 12.14
N PHE A 159 -4.97 8.33 11.42
CA PHE A 159 -3.79 9.04 10.97
C PHE A 159 -3.80 10.49 11.42
N ASN A 160 -2.71 10.95 12.03
CA ASN A 160 -2.57 12.32 12.49
C ASN A 160 -2.05 13.20 11.35
N THR A 161 -2.92 13.93 10.69
CA THR A 161 -2.54 14.78 9.55
C THR A 161 -1.93 16.10 10.03
N LYS A 162 -2.49 16.70 11.09
CA LYS A 162 -2.15 18.06 11.52
C LYS A 162 -2.11 18.17 13.04
N GLN A 163 -1.25 19.06 13.50
CA GLN A 163 -1.16 19.44 14.90
C GLN A 163 -1.16 20.96 15.00
N GLN A 164 -2.03 21.51 15.86
CA GLN A 164 -2.10 22.94 16.16
C GLN A 164 -1.60 23.18 17.58
N ASN A 165 -0.63 24.08 17.77
CA ASN A 165 -0.17 24.46 19.11
C ASN A 165 -1.12 25.48 19.77
N ARG A 166 -0.90 25.77 21.06
CA ARG A 166 -1.69 26.76 21.83
C ARG A 166 -1.77 28.17 21.21
N GLU A 167 -0.79 28.55 20.40
CA GLU A 167 -0.75 29.84 19.69
C GLU A 167 -1.58 29.83 18.40
N GLY A 168 -2.12 28.67 18.02
CA GLY A 168 -2.86 28.46 16.79
C GLY A 168 -1.98 28.14 15.58
N ARG A 169 -0.65 28.02 15.74
CA ARG A 169 0.25 27.63 14.65
C ARG A 169 0.05 26.16 14.34
N THR A 170 -0.15 25.85 13.06
CA THR A 170 -0.34 24.49 12.56
C THR A 170 0.95 23.95 11.97
N ARG A 171 1.23 22.68 12.23
CA ARG A 171 2.25 21.89 11.51
C ARG A 171 1.62 20.62 10.97
N CYS A 172 2.06 20.18 9.80
CA CYS A 172 1.76 18.83 9.32
C CYS A 172 2.50 17.83 10.21
N ARG A 173 1.79 16.81 10.70
CA ARG A 173 2.41 15.71 11.46
C ARG A 173 2.60 14.49 10.56
N ASN A 174 1.55 14.14 9.80
CA ASN A 174 1.51 12.98 8.90
C ASN A 174 2.14 11.74 9.54
N GLY A 175 1.61 11.34 10.70
CA GLY A 175 2.17 10.23 11.47
C GLY A 175 1.12 9.44 12.22
N LEU A 176 1.50 8.23 12.61
CA LEU A 176 0.73 7.39 13.53
C LEU A 176 0.74 7.99 14.95
N LEU A 177 -0.13 7.47 15.82
CA LEU A 177 -0.03 7.77 17.25
C LEU A 177 1.33 7.26 17.74
N SER A 178 2.13 8.15 18.33
CA SER A 178 3.46 7.81 18.81
C SER A 178 3.61 8.19 20.28
N LYS A 179 4.21 7.29 21.07
CA LYS A 179 4.41 7.50 22.50
C LYS A 179 5.79 7.04 22.93
N LYS A 180 6.52 7.92 23.61
CA LYS A 180 7.77 7.55 24.29
C LYS A 180 7.46 6.62 25.46
N LEU A 181 8.14 5.49 25.49
CA LEU A 181 8.00 4.45 26.51
C LEU A 181 9.04 4.63 27.60
N GLN A 182 8.72 4.11 28.78
CA GLN A 182 9.65 4.04 29.89
C GLN A 182 10.47 2.74 29.81
N VAL A 183 11.72 2.78 30.26
CA VAL A 183 12.60 1.61 30.34
C VAL A 183 12.02 0.54 31.27
N SER A 184 11.27 0.95 32.30
CA SER A 184 10.52 0.05 33.19
C SER A 184 9.35 -0.67 32.52
N GLU A 185 8.91 -0.24 31.34
CA GLU A 185 7.86 -0.92 30.56
C GLU A 185 8.45 -2.03 29.66
N MET A 186 9.74 -2.34 29.76
CA MET A 186 10.42 -3.34 28.95
C MET A 186 10.58 -4.68 29.71
N PRO A 187 10.34 -5.84 29.06
CA PRO A 187 10.00 -6.00 27.65
C PRO A 187 8.54 -5.60 27.35
N LEU A 188 8.32 -4.86 26.26
CA LEU A 188 7.00 -4.27 25.95
C LEU A 188 5.86 -5.29 25.93
N VAL A 189 6.11 -6.52 25.48
CA VAL A 189 5.08 -7.56 25.39
C VAL A 189 4.40 -7.86 26.73
N GLU A 190 5.14 -7.75 27.84
CA GLU A 190 4.61 -7.98 29.20
C GLU A 190 3.72 -6.81 29.68
N HIS A 191 3.92 -5.62 29.12
CA HIS A 191 3.22 -4.39 29.48
C HIS A 191 2.30 -3.87 28.36
N LEU A 192 2.13 -4.63 27.28
CA LEU A 192 1.59 -4.15 26.01
C LEU A 192 0.20 -3.52 26.18
N GLN A 193 -0.71 -4.26 26.82
CA GLN A 193 -2.09 -3.80 27.04
C GLN A 193 -2.13 -2.51 27.87
N GLN A 194 -1.39 -2.47 28.99
CA GLN A 194 -1.33 -1.29 29.89
C GLN A 194 -0.75 -0.07 29.16
N VAL A 195 0.30 -0.26 28.37
CA VAL A 195 0.95 0.79 27.59
C VAL A 195 -0.01 1.34 26.53
N CYS A 196 -0.72 0.47 25.81
CA CYS A 196 -1.72 0.85 24.81
C CYS A 196 -2.91 1.58 25.44
N GLU A 197 -3.42 1.10 26.57
CA GLU A 197 -4.46 1.77 27.34
C GLU A 197 -4.01 3.17 27.76
N ARG A 198 -2.80 3.33 28.29
CA ARG A 198 -2.24 4.64 28.66
C ARG A 198 -2.10 5.55 27.44
N ALA A 199 -1.62 5.03 26.32
CA ALA A 199 -1.40 5.79 25.09
C ALA A 199 -2.72 6.36 24.52
N VAL A 200 -3.80 5.57 24.54
CA VAL A 200 -5.12 6.00 24.06
C VAL A 200 -5.86 6.83 25.11
N THR A 201 -6.01 6.32 26.33
CA THR A 201 -6.95 6.89 27.32
C THR A 201 -6.37 8.07 28.12
N SER A 202 -5.06 8.08 28.35
CA SER A 202 -4.41 9.00 29.29
C SER A 202 -3.54 10.05 28.60
N ALA A 203 -3.29 9.90 27.30
CA ALA A 203 -2.43 10.79 26.52
C ALA A 203 -3.18 11.44 25.35
N GLU A 204 -2.83 11.13 24.10
CA GLU A 204 -3.23 11.91 22.93
C GLU A 204 -4.73 11.81 22.59
N LEU A 205 -5.40 10.68 22.90
CA LEU A 205 -6.83 10.45 22.57
C LEU A 205 -7.75 10.58 23.79
N ARG A 206 -7.30 11.24 24.85
CA ARG A 206 -8.10 11.39 26.08
C ARG A 206 -9.34 12.25 25.87
N CYS A 207 -9.18 13.42 25.25
CA CYS A 207 -10.25 14.40 25.08
C CYS A 207 -10.55 14.53 23.58
N VAL A 208 -11.48 13.71 23.10
CA VAL A 208 -11.96 13.73 21.72
C VAL A 208 -13.02 14.81 21.56
N VAL A 209 -12.88 15.62 20.53
CA VAL A 209 -13.79 16.71 20.17
C VAL A 209 -14.09 16.69 18.68
N ASP A 210 -15.11 17.43 18.28
CA ASP A 210 -15.51 17.56 16.88
C ASP A 210 -14.35 18.10 15.99
N SER A 211 -14.28 17.62 14.74
CA SER A 211 -13.23 18.00 13.78
C SER A 211 -13.24 19.49 13.42
N ALA A 212 -14.34 20.22 13.66
CA ALA A 212 -14.44 21.65 13.46
C ALA A 212 -13.72 22.49 14.53
N VAL A 213 -13.34 21.89 15.68
CA VAL A 213 -12.68 22.60 16.78
C VAL A 213 -11.28 23.03 16.37
N ARG A 214 -11.01 24.33 16.42
CA ARG A 214 -9.71 24.93 16.07
C ARG A 214 -9.45 26.17 16.90
N ILE A 215 -8.18 26.45 17.17
CA ILE A 215 -7.76 27.70 17.84
C ILE A 215 -7.82 28.82 16.80
N ARG A 216 -8.65 29.84 17.06
CA ARG A 216 -8.73 31.06 16.25
C ARG A 216 -8.31 32.25 17.10
N GLY A 217 -7.33 33.02 16.63
CA GLY A 217 -6.84 34.22 17.34
C GLY A 217 -6.31 33.93 18.75
N GLY A 218 -5.66 32.77 18.95
CA GLY A 218 -5.09 32.38 20.24
C GLY A 218 -6.11 32.06 21.34
N ARG A 219 -7.40 31.96 21.02
CA ARG A 219 -8.46 31.63 22.00
C ARG A 219 -9.11 30.30 21.64
N LEU A 220 -9.14 29.36 22.59
CA LEU A 220 -10.04 28.21 22.51
C LEU A 220 -11.48 28.62 22.79
N PRO A 221 -12.46 27.90 22.21
CA PRO A 221 -13.85 27.94 22.67
C PRO A 221 -13.90 27.77 24.19
N SER A 222 -14.68 28.60 24.88
CA SER A 222 -14.74 28.64 26.36
C SER A 222 -15.00 27.27 26.99
N GLN A 223 -15.80 26.43 26.33
CA GLN A 223 -16.14 25.07 26.75
C GLN A 223 -14.95 24.08 26.79
N HIS A 224 -13.80 24.42 26.19
CA HIS A 224 -12.60 23.58 26.13
C HIS A 224 -11.38 24.23 26.78
N LYS A 225 -11.56 25.32 27.55
CA LYS A 225 -10.44 26.06 28.15
C LYS A 225 -9.85 25.38 29.38
N GLN A 226 -10.64 24.56 30.07
CA GLN A 226 -10.23 24.01 31.36
C GLN A 226 -10.04 22.51 31.22
N TYR A 227 -8.84 22.04 31.53
CA TYR A 227 -8.56 20.63 31.70
C TYR A 227 -9.45 20.08 32.81
N ASP A 228 -10.27 19.09 32.47
CA ASP A 228 -11.08 18.35 33.42
C ASP A 228 -10.34 17.06 33.82
N PRO A 229 -9.76 16.98 35.03
CA PRO A 229 -9.12 15.75 35.50
C PRO A 229 -10.09 14.58 35.63
N CYS A 230 -11.40 14.84 35.77
CA CYS A 230 -12.44 13.83 35.86
C CYS A 230 -12.93 13.35 34.50
N ALA A 231 -12.65 14.07 33.41
CA ALA A 231 -12.98 13.63 32.07
C ALA A 231 -12.22 12.33 31.75
N ARG A 232 -12.98 11.25 31.64
CA ARG A 232 -12.51 9.94 31.17
C ARG A 232 -12.56 9.92 29.65
N SER A 233 -11.58 9.28 29.03
CA SER A 233 -11.70 8.96 27.60
C SER A 233 -12.88 8.02 27.41
N ASN A 234 -13.69 8.26 26.38
CA ASN A 234 -14.69 7.29 25.95
C ASN A 234 -14.04 6.07 25.28
N ALA A 235 -12.78 6.20 24.87
CA ALA A 235 -12.06 5.13 24.20
C ALA A 235 -11.66 4.03 25.19
N THR A 236 -11.90 2.78 24.84
CA THR A 236 -11.50 1.59 25.61
C THR A 236 -10.71 0.66 24.70
N VAL A 237 -9.49 0.27 25.11
CA VAL A 237 -8.66 -0.66 24.33
C VAL A 237 -9.15 -2.08 24.54
N GLU A 238 -9.66 -2.70 23.48
CA GLU A 238 -10.15 -4.08 23.53
C GLU A 238 -9.04 -5.08 23.28
N ARG A 239 -8.11 -4.72 22.37
CA ARG A 239 -7.03 -5.59 21.96
C ARG A 239 -5.81 -4.78 21.55
N ALA A 240 -4.65 -5.21 22.01
CA ALA A 240 -3.36 -4.73 21.54
C ALA A 240 -2.61 -5.88 20.86
N ILE A 241 -2.19 -5.69 19.61
CA ILE A 241 -1.45 -6.69 18.83
C ILE A 241 -0.08 -6.13 18.52
N PHE A 242 0.95 -6.76 19.04
CA PHE A 242 2.32 -6.42 18.68
C PHE A 242 2.58 -6.83 17.23
N VAL A 243 3.01 -5.87 16.40
CA VAL A 243 3.23 -6.06 14.96
C VAL A 243 4.71 -6.24 14.69
N ASP A 244 5.52 -5.23 15.02
CA ASP A 244 6.95 -5.25 14.74
C ASP A 244 7.78 -4.54 15.82
N HIS A 245 9.09 -4.78 15.74
CA HIS A 245 10.11 -4.01 16.45
C HIS A 245 11.26 -3.72 15.51
N THR A 246 11.54 -2.44 15.31
CA THR A 246 12.66 -1.95 14.52
C THR A 246 13.63 -1.21 15.43
N VAL A 247 14.93 -1.39 15.20
CA VAL A 247 15.98 -0.59 15.83
C VAL A 247 16.57 0.36 14.81
N GLU A 248 16.56 1.65 15.11
CA GLU A 248 17.16 2.69 14.27
C GLU A 248 18.24 3.46 15.02
N PHE A 249 19.29 3.85 14.30
CA PHE A 249 20.32 4.75 14.81
C PHE A 249 20.29 6.07 14.04
N ALA A 250 20.34 7.18 14.77
CA ALA A 250 20.44 8.50 14.18
C ALA A 250 21.16 9.47 15.12
N ASP A 251 21.82 10.47 14.55
CA ASP A 251 22.35 11.58 15.34
C ASP A 251 21.20 12.33 16.01
N SER A 252 21.33 12.59 17.31
CA SER A 252 20.25 13.22 18.06
C SER A 252 20.13 14.70 17.69
N LYS A 253 18.97 15.10 17.15
CA LYS A 253 18.65 16.52 16.97
C LYS A 253 18.56 17.27 18.31
N SER A 254 18.07 16.59 19.36
CA SER A 254 17.97 17.16 20.70
C SER A 254 19.32 17.22 21.43
N TYR A 255 20.24 16.33 21.10
CA TYR A 255 21.54 16.20 21.76
C TYR A 255 22.66 16.08 20.69
N PRO A 256 22.98 17.17 19.97
CA PRO A 256 23.94 17.13 18.87
C PRO A 256 25.26 16.44 19.28
N GLY A 257 25.77 15.57 18.39
CA GLY A 257 26.97 14.76 18.64
C GLY A 257 26.72 13.44 19.38
N LEU A 258 25.56 13.26 20.02
CA LEU A 258 25.18 12.00 20.68
C LEU A 258 24.34 11.12 19.75
N LEU A 259 24.85 9.92 19.48
CA LEU A 259 24.11 8.90 18.72
C LEU A 259 22.89 8.44 19.52
N THR A 260 21.72 8.38 18.89
CA THR A 260 20.50 7.84 19.50
C THR A 260 20.11 6.52 18.85
N MET A 261 19.88 5.50 19.67
CA MET A 261 19.25 4.23 19.29
C MET A 261 17.76 4.27 19.66
N TYR A 262 16.91 4.28 18.65
CA TYR A 262 15.46 4.20 18.79
C TYR A 262 15.02 2.74 18.68
N ASN A 263 14.38 2.24 19.72
CA ASN A 263 13.62 1.01 19.69
C ASN A 263 12.17 1.37 19.37
N LEU A 264 11.76 1.11 18.13
CA LEU A 264 10.45 1.48 17.62
C LEU A 264 9.57 0.25 17.59
N TYR A 265 8.46 0.27 18.32
CA TYR A 265 7.54 -0.85 18.44
C TYR A 265 6.24 -0.50 17.73
N THR A 266 5.90 -1.20 16.65
CA THR A 266 4.59 -1.03 16.01
C THR A 266 3.57 -1.97 16.64
N VAL A 267 2.42 -1.42 16.98
CA VAL A 267 1.32 -2.14 17.61
C VAL A 267 0.01 -1.74 16.94
N ASP A 268 -0.84 -2.71 16.65
CA ASP A 268 -2.22 -2.44 16.31
C ASP A 268 -3.04 -2.34 17.59
N ILE A 269 -3.75 -1.22 17.76
CA ILE A 269 -4.62 -0.98 18.91
C ILE A 269 -6.05 -0.97 18.41
N VAL A 270 -6.81 -2.01 18.76
CA VAL A 270 -8.26 -2.07 18.50
C VAL A 270 -8.99 -1.54 19.72
N CYS A 271 -9.79 -0.50 19.53
CA CYS A 271 -10.49 0.18 20.62
C CYS A 271 -11.91 0.59 20.24
N THR A 272 -12.82 0.56 21.23
CA THR A 272 -14.19 1.06 21.10
C THR A 272 -14.32 2.46 21.69
N GLY A 273 -15.42 3.15 21.38
CA GLY A 273 -15.73 4.48 21.92
C GLY A 273 -15.07 5.66 21.19
N LEU A 274 -14.33 5.40 20.11
CA LEU A 274 -13.88 6.43 19.17
C LEU A 274 -14.99 6.79 18.16
N PRO A 275 -15.05 8.05 17.69
CA PRO A 275 -15.95 8.43 16.62
C PRO A 275 -15.67 7.66 15.33
N VAL A 276 -16.74 7.28 14.61
CA VAL A 276 -16.65 6.66 13.28
C VAL A 276 -16.33 7.65 12.15
N VAL A 277 -16.28 8.95 12.48
CA VAL A 277 -15.94 10.05 11.58
C VAL A 277 -14.63 10.69 12.02
N ASP A 278 -14.03 11.50 11.16
CA ASP A 278 -12.85 12.30 11.49
C ASP A 278 -13.10 13.21 12.70
N PHE A 279 -12.08 13.40 13.53
CA PHE A 279 -12.21 14.13 14.79
C PHE A 279 -10.90 14.82 15.19
N ASN A 280 -10.98 15.67 16.22
CA ASN A 280 -9.79 16.24 16.85
C ASN A 280 -9.61 15.72 18.28
N SER A 281 -8.38 15.75 18.78
CA SER A 281 -8.12 15.49 20.20
C SER A 281 -7.30 16.61 20.85
N LEU A 282 -7.52 16.82 22.15
CA LEU A 282 -6.87 17.87 22.93
C LEU A 282 -5.81 17.26 23.86
N GLU A 283 -4.53 17.63 23.65
CA GLU A 283 -3.41 17.28 24.53
C GLU A 283 -3.09 18.48 25.46
N TYR A 284 -2.97 18.22 26.76
CA TYR A 284 -2.64 19.23 27.78
C TYR A 284 -1.25 18.98 28.35
N GLU A 285 -0.58 20.03 28.83
CA GLU A 285 0.73 19.90 29.48
C GLU A 285 0.64 19.06 30.77
N THR A 286 1.63 18.21 31.03
CA THR A 286 1.76 17.47 32.29
C THR A 286 2.38 18.39 33.34
N SER A 287 1.56 19.11 34.10
CA SER A 287 2.03 19.81 35.30
C SER A 287 1.88 18.91 36.54
N ASP A 288 2.88 18.96 37.42
CA ASP A 288 2.86 18.28 38.73
C ASP A 288 1.88 18.93 39.72
N VAL A 289 1.43 20.15 39.43
CA VAL A 289 0.52 20.92 40.29
C VAL A 289 -0.90 20.82 39.71
N ASP A 290 -1.86 20.42 40.56
CA ASP A 290 -3.29 20.21 40.26
C ASP A 290 -4.04 21.45 39.72
N SER A 291 -3.39 22.60 39.61
CA SER A 291 -3.99 23.82 39.08
C SER A 291 -3.81 23.91 37.56
N ALA A 292 -4.92 23.77 36.82
CA ALA A 292 -5.11 24.17 35.42
C ALA A 292 -3.95 23.81 34.45
N ARG A 293 -4.02 22.63 33.84
CA ARG A 293 -3.10 22.24 32.76
C ARG A 293 -3.41 23.06 31.51
N PRO A 294 -2.48 23.87 30.98
CA PRO A 294 -2.72 24.58 29.73
C PRO A 294 -2.81 23.58 28.57
N LEU A 295 -3.62 23.92 27.57
CA LEU A 295 -3.64 23.17 26.33
C LEU A 295 -2.27 23.26 25.67
N LYS A 296 -1.72 22.11 25.30
CA LYS A 296 -0.48 21.97 24.57
C LYS A 296 -0.75 21.93 23.07
N TYR A 297 -1.61 21.01 22.64
CA TYR A 297 -1.90 20.76 21.22
C TYR A 297 -3.35 20.34 20.94
N ILE A 298 -3.79 20.65 19.72
CA ILE A 298 -4.93 20.01 19.05
C ILE A 298 -4.38 19.10 17.97
N HIS A 299 -4.75 17.83 17.98
CA HIS A 299 -4.41 16.86 16.95
C HIS A 299 -5.61 16.64 16.03
N THR A 300 -5.38 16.59 14.72
CA THR A 300 -6.41 16.28 13.73
C THR A 300 -6.22 14.86 13.23
N TRP A 301 -7.24 14.04 13.46
CA TRP A 301 -7.25 12.62 13.14
C TRP A 301 -8.24 12.34 12.02
N VAL A 302 -7.78 11.54 11.06
CA VAL A 302 -8.60 11.07 9.94
C VAL A 302 -8.54 9.56 9.86
N TRP A 303 -9.62 8.95 9.42
CA TRP A 303 -9.67 7.51 9.12
C TRP A 303 -9.18 7.26 7.70
N LEU A 304 -8.09 6.51 7.55
CA LEU A 304 -7.53 6.18 6.24
C LEU A 304 -7.20 4.69 6.19
N ASP A 305 -7.32 4.09 5.01
CA ASP A 305 -6.79 2.77 4.77
C ASP A 305 -5.24 2.77 4.89
N TRP A 306 -4.68 1.61 5.21
CA TRP A 306 -3.23 1.48 5.41
C TRP A 306 -2.41 1.82 4.16
N ALA A 307 -2.89 1.52 2.95
CA ALA A 307 -2.16 1.84 1.73
C ALA A 307 -2.03 3.37 1.56
N THR A 308 -3.10 4.10 1.81
CA THR A 308 -3.11 5.57 1.81
C THR A 308 -2.20 6.14 2.91
N ILE A 309 -2.26 5.60 4.14
CA ILE A 309 -1.34 6.01 5.23
C ILE A 309 0.11 5.81 4.81
N THR A 310 0.42 4.66 4.22
CA THR A 310 1.78 4.32 3.84
C THR A 310 2.31 5.24 2.75
N ARG A 311 1.46 5.67 1.81
CA ARG A 311 1.78 6.70 0.84
C ARG A 311 2.11 8.04 1.51
N TYR A 312 1.33 8.49 2.50
CA TYR A 312 1.64 9.71 3.25
C TYR A 312 2.93 9.60 4.07
N LEU A 313 3.20 8.43 4.64
CA LEU A 313 4.46 8.18 5.34
C LEU A 313 5.64 8.22 4.36
N PHE A 314 5.46 7.72 3.15
CA PHE A 314 6.47 7.81 2.10
C PHE A 314 6.81 9.26 1.73
N GLU A 315 5.84 10.18 1.70
CA GLU A 315 6.06 11.61 1.48
C GLU A 315 6.92 12.24 2.60
N GLY A 316 8.23 12.40 2.34
CA GLY A 316 9.22 12.89 3.31
C GLY A 316 10.07 11.78 3.95
N SER A 317 9.89 10.54 3.52
CA SER A 317 10.85 9.46 3.80
C SER A 317 12.13 9.65 2.99
N GLU A 318 13.25 9.16 3.53
CA GLU A 318 14.52 9.06 2.83
C GLU A 318 14.88 7.60 2.60
N MET A 319 15.47 7.29 1.44
CA MET A 319 15.99 5.96 1.17
C MET A 319 17.17 5.66 2.11
N LYS A 320 17.02 4.66 2.97
CA LYS A 320 18.03 4.23 3.95
C LYS A 320 18.90 3.09 3.43
N ALA A 321 18.31 2.16 2.68
CA ALA A 321 19.04 1.05 2.10
C ALA A 321 18.42 0.61 0.76
N ARG A 322 19.27 0.04 -0.11
CA ARG A 322 18.86 -0.61 -1.36
C ARG A 322 19.45 -2.01 -1.41
N LYS A 323 18.63 -2.99 -1.77
CA LYS A 323 18.97 -4.40 -1.92
C LYS A 323 18.59 -4.83 -3.34
N GLY A 324 19.57 -5.24 -4.13
CA GLY A 324 19.38 -5.75 -5.49
C GLY A 324 20.05 -7.11 -5.65
N LYS A 325 20.45 -7.43 -6.89
CA LYS A 325 21.22 -8.64 -7.18
C LYS A 325 22.41 -8.84 -6.24
N GLY A 326 22.57 -10.06 -5.73
CA GLY A 326 23.66 -10.47 -4.86
C GLY A 326 23.54 -9.98 -3.42
N ALA A 327 22.44 -9.30 -3.06
CA ALA A 327 22.21 -8.88 -1.68
C ALA A 327 21.84 -10.03 -0.75
N PHE A 328 21.37 -11.16 -1.31
CA PHE A 328 20.94 -12.35 -0.58
C PHE A 328 21.51 -13.59 -1.28
N ALA A 329 22.14 -14.49 -0.53
CA ALA A 329 22.75 -15.69 -1.11
C ALA A 329 21.72 -16.73 -1.55
N SER A 330 20.53 -16.72 -0.92
CA SER A 330 19.43 -17.63 -1.22
C SER A 330 18.05 -16.96 -0.99
N PRO A 331 16.95 -17.57 -1.49
CA PRO A 331 15.59 -17.17 -1.14
C PRO A 331 15.29 -17.22 0.36
N VAL A 332 15.93 -18.14 1.09
CA VAL A 332 15.79 -18.27 2.56
C VAL A 332 16.36 -17.04 3.26
N ASP A 333 17.55 -16.58 2.87
CA ASP A 333 18.16 -15.36 3.44
C ASP A 333 17.30 -14.12 3.18
N LEU A 334 16.66 -14.05 2.00
CA LEU A 334 15.69 -12.99 1.70
C LEU A 334 14.49 -13.09 2.65
N GLY A 335 13.96 -14.30 2.89
CA GLY A 335 12.83 -14.52 3.81
C GLY A 335 13.14 -14.11 5.24
N ASP A 336 14.29 -14.50 5.74
CA ASP A 336 14.74 -14.12 7.08
C ASP A 336 14.92 -12.60 7.21
N TRP A 337 15.40 -11.93 6.16
CA TRP A 337 15.47 -10.48 6.13
C TRP A 337 14.09 -9.82 6.03
N LEU A 338 13.14 -10.39 5.28
CA LEU A 338 11.80 -9.85 5.12
C LEU A 338 10.94 -9.99 6.40
N GLN A 339 11.22 -10.99 7.25
CA GLN A 339 10.51 -11.21 8.52
C GLN A 339 10.60 -10.04 9.51
N GLN A 340 11.53 -9.10 9.32
CA GLN A 340 11.63 -7.90 10.16
C GLN A 340 10.58 -6.82 9.82
N PHE A 341 9.86 -6.98 8.71
CA PHE A 341 8.81 -6.07 8.25
C PHE A 341 7.43 -6.69 8.47
N ASP A 342 6.40 -5.85 8.49
CA ASP A 342 4.98 -6.26 8.62
C ASP A 342 4.45 -6.89 7.31
N LEU A 343 4.96 -8.07 6.96
CA LEU A 343 4.58 -8.85 5.78
C LEU A 343 4.02 -10.22 6.20
N ASP A 344 2.89 -10.62 5.62
CA ASP A 344 2.33 -11.96 5.78
C ASP A 344 2.99 -12.96 4.81
N LEU A 345 4.26 -13.31 5.09
CA LEU A 345 5.04 -14.20 4.23
C LEU A 345 4.47 -15.62 4.15
N ASP A 346 3.65 -16.04 5.11
CA ASP A 346 3.06 -17.39 5.16
C ASP A 346 2.04 -17.61 4.02
N VAL A 347 1.43 -16.53 3.50
CA VAL A 347 0.51 -16.64 2.36
C VAL A 347 1.22 -16.53 1.01
N TRP A 348 2.52 -16.21 0.98
CA TRP A 348 3.27 -16.12 -0.27
C TRP A 348 3.49 -17.52 -0.85
N GLY A 349 3.21 -17.70 -2.15
CA GLY A 349 3.20 -19.01 -2.79
C GLY A 349 1.89 -19.78 -2.62
N THR A 350 0.87 -19.17 -1.99
CA THR A 350 -0.49 -19.72 -1.91
C THR A 350 -1.44 -18.95 -2.84
N GLU A 351 -2.52 -19.60 -3.26
CA GLU A 351 -3.61 -19.02 -4.07
C GLU A 351 -3.14 -18.21 -5.30
N ARG A 352 -3.12 -16.88 -5.17
CA ARG A 352 -2.80 -15.89 -6.21
C ARG A 352 -1.47 -15.18 -5.98
N TRP A 353 -0.80 -15.43 -4.85
CA TRP A 353 0.42 -14.73 -4.45
C TRP A 353 1.65 -15.49 -4.88
N ASP A 354 2.64 -14.76 -5.36
CA ASP A 354 3.90 -15.32 -5.81
C ASP A 354 4.74 -15.78 -4.61
N PRO A 355 5.50 -16.90 -4.75
CA PRO A 355 6.38 -17.38 -3.69
C PRO A 355 7.62 -16.50 -3.55
N ILE A 356 8.30 -16.62 -2.41
CA ILE A 356 9.52 -15.85 -2.12
C ILE A 356 10.64 -16.06 -3.15
N ASP A 357 10.78 -17.28 -3.68
CA ASP A 357 11.72 -17.63 -4.74
C ASP A 357 11.54 -16.77 -5.98
N LYS A 358 10.31 -16.37 -6.29
CA LYS A 358 10.02 -15.51 -7.43
C LYS A 358 10.48 -14.08 -7.18
N LEU A 359 10.24 -13.52 -5.99
CA LEU A 359 10.79 -12.20 -5.63
C LEU A 359 12.32 -12.21 -5.66
N TRP A 360 12.95 -13.22 -5.07
CA TRP A 360 14.40 -13.39 -5.12
C TRP A 360 14.91 -13.47 -6.56
N GLY A 361 14.24 -14.25 -7.42
CA GLY A 361 14.54 -14.33 -8.85
C GLY A 361 14.42 -12.98 -9.56
N GLU A 362 13.44 -12.15 -9.22
CA GLU A 362 13.32 -10.79 -9.75
C GLU A 362 14.51 -9.91 -9.37
N LEU A 363 15.05 -10.04 -8.15
CA LEU A 363 16.24 -9.29 -7.72
C LEU A 363 17.48 -9.76 -8.49
N GLU A 364 17.68 -11.07 -8.60
CA GLU A 364 18.85 -11.65 -9.27
C GLU A 364 18.89 -11.39 -10.77
N GLN A 365 17.71 -11.30 -11.39
CA GLN A 365 17.55 -11.00 -12.82
C GLN A 365 17.49 -9.49 -13.12
N TYR A 366 17.73 -8.64 -12.12
CA TYR A 366 17.64 -7.18 -12.21
C TYR A 366 16.25 -6.69 -12.64
N GLN A 367 15.19 -7.44 -12.38
CA GLN A 367 13.84 -7.02 -12.71
C GLN A 367 13.29 -6.06 -11.65
N ALA A 368 13.66 -6.25 -10.39
CA ALA A 368 13.28 -5.38 -9.30
C ALA A 368 14.48 -5.09 -8.39
N GLN A 369 14.29 -4.17 -7.46
CA GLN A 369 15.14 -3.97 -6.29
C GLN A 369 14.24 -3.73 -5.07
N LEU A 370 14.74 -4.02 -3.87
CA LEU A 370 14.06 -3.67 -2.62
C LEU A 370 14.73 -2.44 -2.04
N GLU A 371 13.92 -1.42 -1.75
CA GLU A 371 14.37 -0.21 -1.09
C GLU A 371 13.71 -0.10 0.27
N MET A 372 14.52 0.19 1.28
CA MET A 372 14.05 0.50 2.61
C MET A 372 14.09 2.02 2.76
N TRP A 373 12.92 2.61 2.88
CA TRP A 373 12.71 4.02 3.11
C TRP A 373 12.39 4.24 4.59
N GLY A 374 12.78 5.38 5.15
CA GLY A 374 12.52 5.68 6.55
C GLY A 374 12.41 7.17 6.78
N ARG A 375 11.48 7.56 7.65
CA ARG A 375 11.32 8.94 8.14
C ARG A 375 12.14 9.16 9.40
N HIS A 376 12.13 10.39 9.89
CA HIS A 376 12.63 10.75 11.22
C HIS A 376 11.72 10.27 12.37
N ASP A 377 10.48 9.87 12.09
CA ASP A 377 9.61 9.16 13.05
C ASP A 377 9.85 7.64 13.06
N GLY A 378 10.70 7.18 12.14
CA GLY A 378 11.30 5.86 12.08
C GLY A 378 10.42 4.73 11.58
N VAL A 379 9.27 4.99 10.94
CA VAL A 379 8.52 3.93 10.24
C VAL A 379 9.32 3.42 9.04
N PRO A 380 9.83 2.17 9.04
CA PRO A 380 10.49 1.62 7.87
C PRO A 380 9.44 1.26 6.83
N LEU A 381 9.61 1.76 5.61
CA LEU A 381 8.79 1.43 4.46
C LEU A 381 9.61 0.57 3.51
N LEU A 382 9.23 -0.70 3.40
CA LEU A 382 9.81 -1.59 2.41
C LEU A 382 9.08 -1.43 1.08
N MET A 383 9.83 -1.12 0.03
CA MET A 383 9.30 -0.95 -1.31
C MET A 383 10.00 -1.87 -2.30
N ARG A 384 9.22 -2.61 -3.06
CA ARG A 384 9.66 -3.26 -4.29
C ARG A 384 9.68 -2.22 -5.41
N VAL A 385 10.84 -1.89 -5.92
CA VAL A 385 10.99 -0.88 -6.96
C VAL A 385 11.13 -1.54 -8.32
N VAL A 386 10.27 -1.14 -9.25
CA VAL A 386 10.22 -1.64 -10.62
C VAL A 386 10.31 -0.48 -11.59
N HIS A 387 11.13 -0.62 -12.63
CA HIS A 387 11.27 0.37 -13.68
C HIS A 387 10.49 -0.10 -14.91
N VAL A 388 9.63 0.76 -15.45
CA VAL A 388 8.75 0.46 -16.59
C VAL A 388 8.94 1.53 -17.66
N LEU A 389 9.22 1.10 -18.89
CA LEU A 389 9.22 1.96 -20.06
C LEU A 389 7.87 1.84 -20.76
N GLN A 390 7.17 2.96 -20.90
CA GLN A 390 5.88 3.10 -21.55
C GLN A 390 6.06 3.86 -22.87
N LEU A 391 5.54 3.29 -23.96
CA LEU A 391 5.68 3.83 -25.30
C LEU A 391 4.35 4.41 -25.77
N LYS A 392 4.33 5.71 -26.04
CA LYS A 392 3.28 6.38 -26.81
C LYS A 392 3.65 6.29 -28.28
N VAL A 393 3.23 5.21 -28.93
CA VAL A 393 3.54 4.91 -30.33
C VAL A 393 2.64 5.75 -31.24
N THR A 394 3.24 6.53 -32.13
CA THR A 394 2.57 7.40 -33.11
C THR A 394 2.99 7.01 -34.53
N SER A 395 2.21 7.42 -35.53
CA SER A 395 2.54 7.25 -36.95
C SER A 395 2.83 8.62 -37.58
N PRO A 396 3.77 8.73 -38.54
CA PRO A 396 3.93 9.96 -39.34
C PRO A 396 2.80 10.18 -40.37
N ASP A 397 1.90 9.21 -40.55
CA ASP A 397 0.73 9.34 -41.42
C ASP A 397 -0.20 10.46 -40.91
N ALA A 398 -0.55 11.38 -41.80
CA ALA A 398 -1.43 12.51 -41.52
C ALA A 398 -2.83 12.06 -41.03
N GLU A 399 -3.34 10.91 -41.47
CA GLU A 399 -4.64 10.39 -40.97
C GLU A 399 -4.60 9.97 -39.48
N LYS A 400 -3.39 9.79 -38.95
CA LYS A 400 -3.10 9.41 -37.57
C LYS A 400 -2.52 10.55 -36.76
N GLU A 401 -2.55 11.78 -37.28
CA GLU A 401 -2.21 12.95 -36.50
C GLU A 401 -3.06 12.99 -35.22
N ASN A 402 -2.42 13.27 -34.09
CA ASN A 402 -3.03 13.25 -32.74
C ASN A 402 -3.58 11.90 -32.27
N LYS A 403 -3.28 10.80 -32.97
CA LYS A 403 -3.58 9.43 -32.52
C LYS A 403 -2.32 8.71 -32.09
N PHE A 404 -2.50 7.76 -31.19
CA PHE A 404 -1.47 6.84 -30.76
C PHE A 404 -2.01 5.42 -30.65
N LEU A 405 -1.10 4.46 -30.66
CA LEU A 405 -1.44 3.05 -30.56
C LEU A 405 -1.78 2.68 -29.12
N PHE A 406 -2.92 2.00 -28.93
CA PHE A 406 -3.43 1.62 -27.62
C PHE A 406 -3.82 0.15 -27.61
N GLN A 407 -3.35 -0.57 -26.59
CA GLN A 407 -3.65 -2.00 -26.41
C GLN A 407 -5.05 -2.14 -25.85
N THR A 408 -5.98 -2.68 -26.63
CA THR A 408 -7.37 -2.88 -26.18
C THR A 408 -7.59 -4.24 -25.53
N TRP A 409 -6.96 -5.29 -26.05
CA TRP A 409 -7.14 -6.66 -25.56
C TRP A 409 -5.86 -7.48 -25.67
N GLN A 410 -5.80 -8.58 -24.92
CA GLN A 410 -4.77 -9.61 -25.02
C GLN A 410 -5.41 -10.99 -24.94
N GLN A 411 -4.98 -11.91 -25.79
CA GLN A 411 -5.39 -13.30 -25.76
C GLN A 411 -4.21 -14.19 -25.35
N SER A 412 -4.43 -15.01 -24.33
CA SER A 412 -3.48 -16.05 -23.89
C SER A 412 -3.44 -17.22 -24.89
N PRO A 413 -2.44 -18.12 -24.79
CA PRO A 413 -2.40 -19.35 -25.58
C PRO A 413 -3.66 -20.20 -25.39
N SER A 414 -4.24 -20.21 -24.20
CA SER A 414 -5.49 -20.92 -23.90
C SER A 414 -6.73 -20.33 -24.58
N GLY A 415 -6.58 -19.26 -25.35
CA GLY A 415 -7.67 -18.58 -26.03
C GLY A 415 -8.44 -17.61 -25.15
N PHE A 416 -8.11 -17.51 -23.85
CA PHE A 416 -8.73 -16.56 -22.93
C PHE A 416 -8.36 -15.13 -23.32
N VAL A 417 -9.37 -14.29 -23.52
CA VAL A 417 -9.20 -12.89 -23.93
C VAL A 417 -9.50 -12.02 -22.72
N ARG A 418 -8.56 -11.13 -22.40
CA ARG A 418 -8.75 -10.06 -21.42
C ARG A 418 -8.70 -8.70 -22.11
N GLU A 419 -9.53 -7.78 -21.65
CA GLU A 419 -9.33 -6.36 -21.94
C GLU A 419 -8.15 -5.84 -21.13
N THR A 420 -7.31 -5.01 -21.73
CA THR A 420 -6.09 -4.50 -21.07
C THR A 420 -6.07 -2.96 -21.01
N ASN A 421 -6.57 -2.29 -22.05
CA ASN A 421 -6.72 -0.83 -22.13
C ASN A 421 -5.50 -0.04 -21.63
N ARG A 422 -4.33 -0.24 -22.25
CA ARG A 422 -3.07 0.41 -21.85
C ARG A 422 -2.15 0.76 -23.01
N PHE A 423 -1.14 1.57 -22.73
CA PHE A 423 -0.01 1.77 -23.65
C PHE A 423 0.87 0.53 -23.74
N LEU A 424 1.65 0.44 -24.82
CA LEU A 424 2.72 -0.54 -24.92
C LEU A 424 3.74 -0.26 -23.80
N ALA A 425 4.01 -1.24 -22.94
CA ALA A 425 4.89 -1.06 -21.80
C ALA A 425 5.76 -2.30 -21.55
N LYS A 426 7.00 -2.08 -21.12
CA LYS A 426 7.95 -3.14 -20.78
C LYS A 426 8.69 -2.84 -19.49
N LYS A 427 8.90 -3.86 -18.68
CA LYS A 427 9.76 -3.80 -17.49
C LYS A 427 11.22 -3.64 -17.93
N LEU A 428 11.88 -2.60 -17.45
CA LEU A 428 13.31 -2.34 -17.65
C LEU A 428 14.13 -3.07 -16.58
N LYS A 429 15.39 -3.41 -16.92
CA LYS A 429 16.31 -4.05 -15.99
C LYS A 429 17.12 -3.02 -15.19
N THR A 430 17.22 -3.19 -13.88
CA THR A 430 17.89 -2.26 -12.94
C THR A 430 19.41 -2.15 -13.14
N HIS A 431 20.07 -3.16 -13.72
CA HIS A 431 21.51 -3.06 -14.03
C HIS A 431 21.84 -1.95 -15.04
N ALA A 432 20.85 -1.47 -15.78
CA ALA A 432 21.00 -0.40 -16.75
C ALA A 432 20.85 1.00 -16.11
N LEU A 433 20.66 1.11 -14.79
CA LEU A 433 20.61 2.39 -14.09
C LEU A 433 21.97 3.13 -14.10
N PRO A 434 21.98 4.48 -14.18
CA PRO A 434 20.84 5.33 -14.48
C PRO A 434 20.41 5.21 -15.95
N PHE A 435 19.11 5.32 -16.21
CA PHE A 435 18.59 5.40 -17.56
C PHE A 435 18.85 6.79 -18.14
N ASN A 436 19.19 6.84 -19.43
CA ASN A 436 19.40 8.05 -20.20
C ASN A 436 18.67 7.91 -21.55
N GLU A 437 18.65 8.98 -22.34
CA GLU A 437 17.93 9.03 -23.63
C GLU A 437 18.35 7.91 -24.59
N GLU A 438 19.66 7.63 -24.70
CA GLU A 438 20.19 6.57 -25.55
C GLU A 438 19.67 5.17 -25.15
N LYS A 439 19.66 4.87 -23.83
CA LYS A 439 19.11 3.61 -23.31
C LYS A 439 17.61 3.52 -23.54
N PHE A 440 16.87 4.62 -23.40
CA PHE A 440 15.46 4.66 -23.71
C PHE A 440 15.18 4.43 -25.19
N GLU A 441 15.97 5.05 -26.08
CA GLU A 441 15.87 4.83 -27.52
C GLU A 441 16.14 3.37 -27.89
N ALA A 442 17.25 2.79 -27.39
CA ALA A 442 17.59 1.39 -27.65
C ALA A 442 16.50 0.44 -27.14
N ALA A 443 15.99 0.67 -25.92
CA ALA A 443 14.92 -0.13 -25.35
C ALA A 443 13.61 0.03 -26.14
N ALA A 444 13.23 1.25 -26.53
CA ALA A 444 12.02 1.51 -27.29
C ALA A 444 12.07 0.83 -28.67
N ARG A 445 13.20 0.92 -29.38
CA ARG A 445 13.42 0.22 -30.66
C ARG A 445 13.30 -1.29 -30.49
N HIS A 446 13.91 -1.85 -29.44
CA HIS A 446 13.81 -3.28 -29.13
C HIS A 446 12.38 -3.71 -28.83
N ILE A 447 11.63 -2.94 -28.04
CA ILE A 447 10.23 -3.23 -27.69
C ILE A 447 9.34 -3.19 -28.93
N VAL A 448 9.47 -2.17 -29.78
CA VAL A 448 8.72 -2.09 -31.05
C VAL A 448 9.03 -3.30 -31.93
N ALA A 449 10.31 -3.66 -32.08
CA ALA A 449 10.72 -4.80 -32.86
C ALA A 449 10.22 -6.13 -32.29
N GLN A 450 10.13 -6.29 -30.96
CA GLN A 450 9.66 -7.52 -30.32
C GLN A 450 8.13 -7.64 -30.35
N GLU A 451 7.42 -6.56 -30.06
CA GLU A 451 5.98 -6.60 -29.75
C GLU A 451 5.11 -6.30 -30.98
N LEU A 452 5.68 -5.69 -32.03
CA LEU A 452 4.97 -5.32 -33.26
C LEU A 452 5.55 -6.00 -34.52
N SER A 453 6.48 -6.95 -34.42
CA SER A 453 7.06 -7.63 -35.60
C SER A 453 6.08 -8.51 -36.37
N HIS A 454 5.23 -9.26 -35.67
CA HIS A 454 4.32 -10.22 -36.30
C HIS A 454 2.90 -9.66 -36.31
N LEU A 455 2.61 -8.82 -37.31
CA LEU A 455 1.31 -8.18 -37.48
C LEU A 455 0.27 -9.15 -38.07
N SER A 456 -0.97 -9.00 -37.63
CA SER A 456 -2.12 -9.80 -38.03
C SER A 456 -3.39 -8.95 -38.06
N GLU A 457 -4.48 -9.52 -38.55
CA GLU A 457 -5.79 -8.86 -38.54
C GLU A 457 -6.32 -8.73 -37.10
N VAL A 458 -7.10 -7.68 -36.84
CA VAL A 458 -7.68 -7.36 -35.51
C VAL A 458 -8.53 -8.49 -34.91
N HIS A 459 -9.01 -9.42 -35.73
CA HIS A 459 -9.84 -10.55 -35.30
C HIS A 459 -9.08 -11.87 -35.18
N VAL A 460 -7.74 -11.85 -35.25
CA VAL A 460 -6.94 -13.06 -35.07
C VAL A 460 -7.26 -13.72 -33.72
N ARG A 461 -7.51 -15.04 -33.77
CA ARG A 461 -7.71 -15.87 -32.58
C ARG A 461 -6.61 -16.93 -32.55
N LEU A 462 -5.86 -16.99 -31.47
CA LEU A 462 -4.95 -18.10 -31.21
C LEU A 462 -5.78 -19.35 -30.95
N ASN A 463 -5.62 -20.36 -31.80
CA ASN A 463 -6.15 -21.70 -31.58
C ASN A 463 -4.97 -22.65 -31.37
N ASN A 464 -4.97 -23.40 -30.27
CA ASN A 464 -3.87 -24.31 -29.89
C ASN A 464 -3.49 -25.31 -31.00
N SER A 465 -4.44 -25.68 -31.86
CA SER A 465 -4.21 -26.61 -32.97
C SER A 465 -3.58 -25.95 -34.21
N ASN A 466 -3.77 -24.64 -34.39
CA ASN A 466 -3.37 -23.89 -35.57
C ASN A 466 -2.78 -22.53 -35.14
N LEU A 467 -1.61 -22.55 -34.48
CA LEU A 467 -0.78 -21.36 -34.46
C LEU A 467 -0.52 -20.97 -35.92
N PRO A 468 -0.70 -19.71 -36.32
CA PRO A 468 -0.48 -19.31 -37.70
C PRO A 468 0.97 -19.63 -38.08
N LYS A 469 1.16 -20.74 -38.82
CA LYS A 469 2.47 -21.24 -39.30
C LYS A 469 3.03 -20.38 -40.45
N GLY A 470 2.69 -19.10 -40.46
CA GLY A 470 2.92 -18.16 -41.55
C GLY A 470 2.09 -16.92 -41.29
N ALA A 471 2.41 -16.20 -40.21
CA ALA A 471 1.94 -14.82 -40.02
C ALA A 471 2.22 -14.01 -41.30
N ILE A 472 1.59 -12.85 -41.45
CA ILE A 472 1.61 -11.97 -42.63
C ILE A 472 3.03 -11.40 -42.89
N GLU A 473 4.03 -12.26 -43.06
CA GLU A 473 5.46 -11.93 -43.15
C GLU A 473 5.86 -11.62 -44.59
N HIS A 474 5.04 -11.99 -45.58
CA HIS A 474 5.53 -11.97 -46.96
C HIS A 474 5.39 -10.65 -47.70
N ASN A 475 4.69 -9.62 -47.19
CA ASN A 475 4.45 -8.39 -47.97
C ASN A 475 4.47 -7.04 -47.22
N LEU A 476 4.63 -6.99 -45.89
CA LEU A 476 4.71 -5.69 -45.19
C LEU A 476 6.18 -5.21 -45.12
N PRO A 477 6.45 -3.94 -45.47
CA PRO A 477 7.78 -3.38 -45.27
C PRO A 477 8.17 -3.42 -43.78
N PRO A 478 9.46 -3.59 -43.47
CA PRO A 478 9.90 -3.67 -42.08
C PRO A 478 9.53 -2.39 -41.32
N LEU A 479 9.06 -2.56 -40.08
CA LEU A 479 8.76 -1.43 -39.21
C LEU A 479 10.01 -0.59 -38.98
N GLN A 480 9.89 0.72 -39.18
CA GLN A 480 10.99 1.65 -39.00
C GLN A 480 10.68 2.65 -37.89
N VAL A 481 11.42 2.56 -36.79
CA VAL A 481 11.36 3.58 -35.72
C VAL A 481 12.14 4.81 -36.20
N ARG A 482 11.43 5.90 -36.48
CA ARG A 482 12.01 7.16 -36.98
C ARG A 482 12.57 8.02 -35.86
N ARG A 483 11.81 8.16 -34.78
CA ARG A 483 12.11 9.08 -33.68
C ARG A 483 11.71 8.47 -32.35
N VAL A 484 12.55 8.63 -31.34
CA VAL A 484 12.23 8.36 -29.94
C VAL A 484 12.51 9.61 -29.14
N CYS A 485 11.54 10.08 -28.36
CA CYS A 485 11.70 11.23 -27.48
C CYS A 485 11.22 10.88 -26.08
N PHE A 486 12.04 11.19 -25.09
CA PHE A 486 11.61 11.12 -23.71
C PHE A 486 10.55 12.20 -23.44
N ALA A 487 9.45 11.81 -22.81
CA ALA A 487 8.32 12.70 -22.56
C ALA A 487 8.13 12.99 -21.08
N ASP A 488 8.18 11.96 -20.22
CA ASP A 488 7.87 12.09 -18.80
C ASP A 488 8.52 10.97 -17.96
N HIS A 489 8.79 11.25 -16.68
CA HIS A 489 9.14 10.26 -15.67
C HIS A 489 8.38 10.54 -14.39
N ARG A 490 7.61 9.55 -13.94
CA ARG A 490 6.88 9.62 -12.67
C ARG A 490 7.06 8.36 -11.83
N TYR A 491 6.58 8.43 -10.60
CA TYR A 491 6.51 7.32 -9.67
C TYR A 491 5.05 7.05 -9.28
N ASP A 492 4.63 5.79 -9.42
CA ASP A 492 3.34 5.32 -8.93
C ASP A 492 3.60 4.32 -7.80
N ILE A 493 2.91 4.46 -6.67
CA ILE A 493 3.06 3.58 -5.49
C ILE A 493 1.73 2.91 -5.23
N GLU A 494 1.71 1.60 -5.21
CA GLU A 494 0.53 0.77 -4.96
C GLU A 494 0.90 -0.50 -4.20
N GLU A 495 -0.10 -1.19 -3.66
CA GLU A 495 0.10 -2.55 -3.16
C GLU A 495 0.49 -3.49 -4.30
N SER A 496 1.45 -4.38 -4.05
CA SER A 496 1.87 -5.35 -5.06
C SER A 496 0.73 -6.31 -5.37
N THR A 497 0.40 -6.41 -6.66
CA THR A 497 -0.57 -7.41 -7.15
C THR A 497 -0.05 -8.85 -7.03
N THR A 498 1.25 -9.04 -6.79
CA THR A 498 1.91 -10.35 -6.74
C THR A 498 2.40 -10.74 -5.35
N PHE A 499 2.71 -9.77 -4.48
CA PHE A 499 3.26 -10.01 -3.14
C PHE A 499 2.41 -9.32 -2.08
N LYS A 500 1.60 -10.07 -1.34
CA LYS A 500 0.69 -9.51 -0.33
C LYS A 500 1.46 -8.65 0.68
N ASP A 501 0.87 -7.51 1.04
CA ASP A 501 1.38 -6.52 2.01
C ASP A 501 2.68 -5.80 1.59
N LEU A 502 3.28 -6.15 0.44
CA LEU A 502 4.47 -5.48 -0.07
C LEU A 502 4.07 -4.34 -1.01
N LEU A 503 4.51 -3.11 -0.72
CA LEU A 503 4.32 -2.00 -1.65
C LEU A 503 5.24 -2.11 -2.85
N THR A 504 4.72 -1.76 -4.03
CA THR A 504 5.51 -1.60 -5.25
C THR A 504 5.54 -0.14 -5.67
N MET A 505 6.75 0.39 -5.85
CA MET A 505 6.99 1.68 -6.52
C MET A 505 7.37 1.43 -7.96
N TYR A 506 6.58 1.95 -8.89
CA TYR A 506 6.86 1.93 -10.31
C TYR A 506 7.49 3.23 -10.75
N HIS A 507 8.75 3.19 -11.19
CA HIS A 507 9.31 4.28 -11.99
C HIS A 507 8.83 4.12 -13.42
N ILE A 508 7.86 4.94 -13.83
CA ILE A 508 7.27 4.91 -15.16
C ILE A 508 7.93 5.98 -16.01
N TYR A 509 8.68 5.54 -17.02
CA TYR A 509 9.30 6.38 -18.02
C TYR A 509 8.43 6.36 -19.27
N THR A 510 7.93 7.51 -19.71
CA THR A 510 7.13 7.62 -20.93
C THR A 510 8.00 8.17 -22.05
N VAL A 511 8.00 7.45 -23.18
CA VAL A 511 8.65 7.89 -24.42
C VAL A 511 7.64 7.96 -25.56
N GLU A 512 7.75 9.00 -26.37
CA GLU A 512 7.03 9.10 -27.64
C GLU A 512 7.87 8.45 -28.73
N VAL A 513 7.25 7.51 -29.46
CA VAL A 513 7.94 6.74 -30.50
C VAL A 513 7.18 6.90 -31.80
N GLN A 514 7.83 7.47 -32.82
CA GLN A 514 7.26 7.56 -34.16
C GLN A 514 7.70 6.35 -34.97
N VAL A 515 6.73 5.55 -35.44
CA VAL A 515 6.96 4.30 -36.16
C VAL A 515 6.29 4.36 -37.53
N GLU A 516 7.06 4.07 -38.56
CA GLU A 516 6.57 3.91 -39.94
C GLU A 516 6.17 2.48 -40.25
N ASN A 517 5.39 2.33 -41.32
CA ASN A 517 4.92 1.06 -41.85
C ASN A 517 3.96 0.29 -40.92
N LEU A 518 3.37 0.97 -39.93
CA LEU A 518 2.26 0.40 -39.15
C LEU A 518 0.95 0.41 -39.97
N PRO A 519 0.06 -0.58 -39.78
CA PRO A 519 -1.24 -0.60 -40.43
C PRO A 519 -2.06 0.66 -40.11
N SER A 520 -2.73 1.21 -41.12
CA SER A 520 -3.63 2.35 -40.95
C SER A 520 -4.95 1.96 -40.25
N ALA A 521 -5.38 0.71 -40.36
CA ALA A 521 -6.52 0.17 -39.62
C ALA A 521 -6.11 -0.39 -38.25
N ASP A 522 -7.09 -0.73 -37.41
CA ASP A 522 -6.85 -1.50 -36.19
C ASP A 522 -6.30 -2.89 -36.57
N PHE A 523 -5.39 -3.41 -35.75
CA PHE A 523 -4.67 -4.65 -36.06
C PHE A 523 -4.36 -5.44 -34.78
N ALA A 524 -3.78 -6.62 -34.95
CA ALA A 524 -3.24 -7.37 -33.83
C ALA A 524 -1.75 -7.69 -34.06
N SER A 525 -0.99 -7.92 -32.99
CA SER A 525 0.33 -8.52 -33.07
C SER A 525 0.40 -9.85 -32.33
N ILE A 526 1.26 -10.75 -32.79
CA ILE A 526 1.54 -12.03 -32.13
C ILE A 526 2.92 -11.92 -31.47
N VAL A 527 2.95 -12.07 -30.15
CA VAL A 527 4.17 -11.95 -29.34
C VAL A 527 4.46 -13.28 -28.68
N TYR A 528 5.71 -13.69 -28.73
CA TYR A 528 6.20 -14.91 -28.09
C TYR A 528 6.93 -14.56 -26.80
N ASP A 529 6.59 -15.24 -25.72
CA ASP A 529 7.36 -15.12 -24.47
C ASP A 529 8.72 -15.84 -24.56
N TYR A 530 9.47 -15.86 -23.46
CA TYR A 530 10.78 -16.51 -23.40
C TYR A 530 10.73 -18.04 -23.54
N GLN A 531 9.55 -18.65 -23.39
CA GLN A 531 9.31 -20.07 -23.62
C GLN A 531 8.82 -20.35 -25.05
N GLY A 532 8.71 -19.31 -25.89
CA GLY A 532 8.16 -19.41 -27.23
C GLY A 532 6.64 -19.58 -27.24
N VAL A 533 5.98 -19.26 -26.13
CA VAL A 533 4.53 -19.40 -26.00
C VAL A 533 3.87 -18.12 -26.56
N PRO A 534 2.98 -18.24 -27.55
CA PRO A 534 2.42 -17.09 -28.26
C PRO A 534 1.25 -16.44 -27.50
N SER A 535 1.16 -15.12 -27.61
CA SER A 535 0.01 -14.34 -27.18
C SER A 535 -0.37 -13.35 -28.28
N ALA A 536 -1.67 -13.13 -28.48
CA ALA A 536 -2.15 -12.14 -29.44
C ALA A 536 -2.53 -10.86 -28.70
N ILE A 537 -2.17 -9.71 -29.26
CA ILE A 537 -2.41 -8.40 -28.68
C ILE A 537 -3.16 -7.54 -29.69
N GLY A 538 -4.33 -7.03 -29.31
CA GLY A 538 -5.12 -6.13 -30.13
C GLY A 538 -4.73 -4.67 -29.95
N TRP A 539 -4.55 -3.98 -31.07
CA TRP A 539 -4.11 -2.59 -31.14
C TRP A 539 -5.14 -1.72 -31.86
N LYS A 540 -5.38 -0.54 -31.30
CA LYS A 540 -6.28 0.46 -31.86
C LYS A 540 -5.62 1.84 -31.91
N TRP A 541 -5.85 2.57 -32.99
CA TRP A 541 -5.48 3.99 -33.06
C TRP A 541 -6.51 4.82 -32.32
N VAL A 542 -6.11 5.46 -31.23
CA VAL A 542 -6.99 6.28 -30.40
C VAL A 542 -6.43 7.68 -30.21
N THR A 543 -7.34 8.64 -30.08
CA THR A 543 -7.05 9.96 -29.52
C THR A 543 -7.06 9.90 -28.00
N TRP A 544 -6.50 10.92 -27.34
CA TRP A 544 -6.57 11.03 -25.89
C TRP A 544 -8.02 11.03 -25.36
N GLN A 545 -8.94 11.73 -26.05
CA GLN A 545 -10.35 11.76 -25.67
C GLN A 545 -10.97 10.36 -25.73
N GLN A 546 -10.67 9.58 -26.77
CA GLN A 546 -11.15 8.20 -26.87
C GLN A 546 -10.56 7.30 -25.78
N THR A 547 -9.30 7.51 -25.36
CA THR A 547 -8.73 6.81 -24.21
C THR A 547 -9.51 7.13 -22.94
N GLN A 548 -9.86 8.39 -22.69
CA GLN A 548 -10.70 8.78 -21.54
C GLN A 548 -12.07 8.10 -21.61
N ASP A 549 -12.71 8.07 -22.78
CA ASP A 549 -14.02 7.43 -22.96
C ASP A 549 -13.96 5.91 -22.73
N ILE A 550 -12.90 5.23 -23.19
CA ILE A 550 -12.65 3.80 -22.93
C ILE A 550 -12.54 3.56 -21.42
N ILE A 551 -11.75 4.39 -20.72
CA ILE A 551 -11.53 4.24 -19.28
C ILE A 551 -12.84 4.51 -18.52
N HIS A 552 -13.57 5.58 -18.83
CA HIS A 552 -14.86 5.87 -18.22
C HIS A 552 -15.88 4.75 -18.45
N LYS A 553 -15.95 4.19 -19.66
CA LYS A 553 -16.81 3.05 -19.96
C LYS A 553 -16.44 1.83 -19.12
N HIS A 554 -15.15 1.57 -18.96
CA HIS A 554 -14.66 0.45 -18.15
C HIS A 554 -14.98 0.67 -16.66
N VAL A 555 -14.76 1.87 -16.12
CA VAL A 555 -15.16 2.22 -14.74
C VAL A 555 -16.66 2.03 -14.55
N ALA A 556 -17.50 2.57 -15.43
CA ALA A 556 -18.95 2.40 -15.37
C ALA A 556 -19.40 0.93 -15.47
N MET A 557 -18.68 0.11 -16.24
CA MET A 557 -18.94 -1.33 -16.30
C MET A 557 -18.61 -2.02 -14.97
N HIS A 558 -17.48 -1.70 -14.36
CA HIS A 558 -17.10 -2.22 -13.04
C HIS A 558 -18.07 -1.78 -11.95
N GLU A 559 -18.51 -0.52 -11.98
CA GLU A 559 -19.54 -0.01 -11.06
C GLU A 559 -20.86 -0.77 -11.20
N ARG A 560 -21.30 -1.06 -12.42
CA ARG A 560 -22.51 -1.88 -12.66
C ARG A 560 -22.32 -3.32 -12.22
N GLN A 561 -21.16 -3.92 -12.46
CA GLN A 561 -20.86 -5.28 -11.99
C GLN A 561 -20.85 -5.33 -10.46
N ALA A 562 -20.24 -4.34 -9.81
CA ALA A 562 -20.22 -4.24 -8.36
C ALA A 562 -21.62 -4.02 -7.78
N ALA A 563 -22.44 -3.16 -8.40
CA ALA A 563 -23.83 -2.96 -8.02
C ALA A 563 -24.66 -4.24 -8.19
N SER A 564 -24.50 -4.96 -9.31
CA SER A 564 -25.18 -6.24 -9.56
C SER A 564 -24.74 -7.33 -8.56
N MET A 565 -23.45 -7.39 -8.23
CA MET A 565 -22.95 -8.29 -7.19
C MET A 565 -23.53 -7.94 -5.82
N LYS A 566 -23.64 -6.66 -5.50
CA LYS A 566 -24.28 -6.18 -4.27
C LYS A 566 -25.76 -6.57 -4.22
N GLU A 567 -26.53 -6.31 -5.27
CA GLU A 567 -27.93 -6.73 -5.35
C GLU A 567 -28.09 -8.25 -5.20
N ALA A 568 -27.19 -9.04 -5.80
CA ALA A 568 -27.17 -10.49 -5.64
C ALA A 568 -26.83 -10.91 -4.19
N LEU A 569 -25.90 -10.21 -3.54
CA LEU A 569 -25.53 -10.42 -2.15
C LEU A 569 -26.70 -10.10 -1.21
N ASP A 570 -27.37 -8.96 -1.41
CA ASP A 570 -28.55 -8.54 -0.66
C ASP A 570 -29.71 -9.53 -0.83
N ALA A 571 -29.96 -9.97 -2.07
CA ALA A 571 -30.99 -10.97 -2.35
C ALA A 571 -30.68 -12.33 -1.69
N ASN A 572 -29.41 -12.74 -1.65
CA ASN A 572 -29.00 -13.97 -0.98
C ASN A 572 -29.05 -13.83 0.56
N SER A 573 -28.65 -12.69 1.11
CA SER A 573 -28.78 -12.38 2.54
C SER A 573 -30.25 -12.45 2.97
N LYS A 574 -31.16 -11.85 2.19
CA LYS A 574 -32.61 -11.95 2.43
C LYS A 574 -33.13 -13.39 2.41
N LYS A 575 -32.73 -14.21 1.42
CA LYS A 575 -33.11 -15.64 1.37
C LYS A 575 -32.60 -16.42 2.58
N CYS A 576 -31.38 -16.13 3.04
CA CYS A 576 -30.82 -16.71 4.25
C CYS A 576 -31.59 -16.29 5.50
N ALA A 577 -32.01 -15.02 5.60
CA ALA A 577 -32.85 -14.53 6.69
C ALA A 577 -34.24 -15.20 6.70
N ASP A 578 -34.89 -15.31 5.55
CA ASP A 578 -36.19 -15.98 5.41
C ASP A 578 -36.09 -17.47 5.79
N CYS A 579 -35.03 -18.16 5.34
CA CYS A 579 -34.76 -19.55 5.71
C CYS A 579 -34.50 -19.70 7.22
N LEU A 580 -33.77 -18.77 7.82
CA LEU A 580 -33.52 -18.75 9.26
C LEU A 580 -34.82 -18.62 10.05
N ASP A 581 -35.74 -17.79 9.60
CA ASP A 581 -37.04 -17.62 10.24
C ASP A 581 -37.94 -18.85 10.06
N GLN A 582 -37.90 -19.53 8.90
CA GLN A 582 -38.58 -20.82 8.72
C GLN A 582 -38.01 -21.90 9.65
N LEU A 583 -36.69 -22.00 9.76
CA LEU A 583 -36.04 -22.95 10.66
C LEU A 583 -36.35 -22.65 12.14
N ARG A 584 -36.40 -21.37 12.53
CA ARG A 584 -36.82 -20.96 13.89
C ARG A 584 -38.24 -21.42 14.21
N ARG A 585 -39.17 -21.27 13.27
CA ARG A 585 -40.54 -21.77 13.43
C ARG A 585 -40.57 -23.29 13.54
N ALA A 586 -39.83 -24.01 12.70
CA ALA A 586 -39.73 -25.47 12.75
C ALA A 586 -39.08 -25.99 14.04
N SER A 587 -38.12 -25.24 14.60
CA SER A 587 -37.44 -25.59 15.85
C SER A 587 -38.37 -25.63 17.06
N LEU A 588 -39.53 -24.96 17.01
CA LEU A 588 -40.56 -25.07 18.05
C LEU A 588 -41.16 -26.47 18.11
N HIS A 589 -41.06 -27.26 17.05
CA HIS A 589 -41.64 -28.60 16.94
C HIS A 589 -40.58 -29.70 16.83
N ASN A 590 -39.36 -29.34 16.42
CA ASN A 590 -38.24 -30.27 16.33
C ASN A 590 -36.95 -29.64 16.89
N PRO A 591 -36.54 -29.97 18.13
CA PRO A 591 -35.34 -29.40 18.74
C PRO A 591 -34.03 -29.79 18.04
N GLY A 592 -34.05 -30.78 17.14
CA GLY A 592 -32.88 -31.18 16.33
C GLY A 592 -32.43 -30.15 15.28
N VAL A 593 -33.18 -29.06 15.09
CA VAL A 593 -32.91 -28.03 14.06
C VAL A 593 -31.97 -26.91 14.56
N SER A 594 -31.52 -26.95 15.81
CA SER A 594 -30.66 -25.92 16.42
C SER A 594 -29.30 -25.72 15.71
N GLY A 595 -28.66 -26.81 15.27
CA GLY A 595 -27.37 -26.77 14.57
C GLY A 595 -27.42 -26.00 13.24
N PRO A 596 -28.34 -26.33 12.30
CA PRO A 596 -28.55 -25.56 11.08
C PRO A 596 -28.83 -24.07 11.29
N ILE A 597 -29.63 -23.71 12.32
CA ILE A 597 -29.93 -22.31 12.67
C ILE A 597 -28.66 -21.55 13.02
N GLN A 598 -27.75 -22.16 13.81
CA GLN A 598 -26.50 -21.50 14.20
C GLN A 598 -25.58 -21.28 12.99
N ARG A 599 -25.41 -22.29 12.13
CA ARG A 599 -24.62 -22.15 10.89
C ARG A 599 -25.15 -21.06 9.97
N LEU A 600 -26.47 -20.96 9.80
CA LEU A 600 -27.07 -19.95 8.93
C LEU A 600 -26.93 -18.52 9.49
N ARG A 601 -26.95 -18.35 10.83
CA ARG A 601 -26.61 -17.06 11.46
C ARG A 601 -25.15 -16.67 11.24
N GLU A 602 -24.24 -17.63 11.27
CA GLU A 602 -22.83 -17.39 10.97
C GLU A 602 -22.64 -16.95 9.51
N VAL A 603 -23.35 -17.59 8.57
CA VAL A 603 -23.35 -17.17 7.16
C VAL A 603 -23.88 -15.75 7.00
N LEU A 604 -25.03 -15.42 7.60
CA LEU A 604 -25.59 -14.05 7.53
C LEU A 604 -24.63 -13.00 8.07
N LYS A 605 -23.98 -13.27 9.20
CA LYS A 605 -22.94 -12.38 9.75
C LYS A 605 -21.79 -12.15 8.77
N VAL A 606 -21.36 -13.19 8.07
CA VAL A 606 -20.31 -13.08 7.05
C VAL A 606 -20.78 -12.24 5.85
N LEU A 607 -22.01 -12.44 5.38
CA LEU A 607 -22.57 -11.67 4.26
C LEU A 607 -22.71 -10.18 4.62
N ASP A 608 -23.19 -9.87 5.84
CA ASP A 608 -23.31 -8.50 6.32
C ASP A 608 -21.94 -7.80 6.44
N THR A 609 -20.89 -8.52 6.85
CA THR A 609 -19.52 -7.97 6.89
C THR A 609 -18.94 -7.73 5.49
N GLU A 610 -19.27 -8.56 4.50
CA GLU A 610 -18.78 -8.40 3.12
C GLU A 610 -19.49 -7.27 2.36
N ASP A 611 -20.77 -6.98 2.66
CA ASP A 611 -21.46 -5.81 2.09
C ASP A 611 -20.82 -4.50 2.55
N GLN A 612 -20.46 -4.42 3.85
CA GLN A 612 -19.72 -3.27 4.38
C GLN A 612 -18.37 -3.09 3.70
N ARG A 613 -17.62 -4.17 3.45
CA ARG A 613 -16.34 -4.16 2.71
C ARG A 613 -16.49 -3.73 1.25
N SER A 614 -17.52 -4.22 0.58
CA SER A 614 -17.74 -3.91 -0.84
C SER A 614 -18.11 -2.44 -1.04
N SER A 615 -18.81 -1.83 -0.08
CA SER A 615 -19.16 -0.41 -0.14
C SER A 615 -17.95 0.52 -0.02
N THR A 616 -16.93 0.17 0.77
CA THR A 616 -15.69 0.96 0.92
C THR A 616 -14.73 0.74 -0.24
N LEU A 617 -14.51 -0.51 -0.66
CA LEU A 617 -13.61 -0.85 -1.78
C LEU A 617 -14.06 -0.27 -3.13
N ASN A 618 -15.37 -0.04 -3.32
CA ASN A 618 -15.89 0.55 -4.57
C ASN A 618 -15.61 2.05 -4.67
N VAL A 619 -15.53 2.79 -3.55
CA VAL A 619 -15.13 4.21 -3.57
C VAL A 619 -13.64 4.33 -3.93
N ASP A 620 -12.81 3.41 -3.44
CA ASP A 620 -11.35 3.43 -3.69
C ASP A 620 -10.97 2.95 -5.10
N ARG A 621 -11.73 2.02 -5.69
CA ARG A 621 -11.56 1.63 -7.10
C ARG A 621 -11.96 2.73 -8.07
N VAL A 622 -12.95 3.57 -7.74
CA VAL A 622 -13.33 4.72 -8.59
C VAL A 622 -12.33 5.88 -8.44
N ASN A 623 -11.67 5.99 -7.27
CA ASN A 623 -10.53 6.89 -7.06
C ASN A 623 -9.20 6.38 -7.62
N SER A 624 -9.18 5.21 -8.29
CA SER A 624 -7.99 4.60 -8.90
C SER A 624 -7.69 5.09 -10.32
N LEU A 625 -8.36 6.15 -10.79
CA LEU A 625 -7.74 6.94 -11.87
C LEU A 625 -6.39 7.42 -11.33
N PRO A 626 -5.27 7.08 -11.98
CA PRO A 626 -3.97 7.56 -11.54
C PRO A 626 -4.06 9.07 -11.31
N PRO A 627 -3.56 9.64 -10.19
CA PRO A 627 -3.57 11.08 -9.97
C PRO A 627 -2.99 11.88 -11.14
N SER A 628 -2.20 11.25 -12.01
CA SER A 628 -1.70 11.77 -13.29
C SER A 628 -2.74 11.82 -14.43
N MET A 629 -3.73 10.92 -14.48
CA MET A 629 -4.90 11.11 -15.34
C MET A 629 -5.72 12.32 -14.88
N LEU A 630 -5.89 12.50 -13.57
CA LEU A 630 -6.58 13.66 -13.01
C LEU A 630 -5.77 14.95 -13.17
N ALA A 631 -4.47 14.93 -12.91
CA ALA A 631 -3.57 16.07 -13.09
C ALA A 631 -3.39 16.43 -14.57
N SER A 632 -3.29 15.45 -15.47
CA SER A 632 -3.28 15.69 -16.92
C SER A 632 -4.64 16.14 -17.46
N MET A 633 -5.74 15.75 -16.82
CA MET A 633 -7.07 16.34 -17.09
C MET A 633 -7.15 17.82 -16.67
N VAL A 634 -6.36 18.24 -15.68
CA VAL A 634 -6.24 19.63 -15.22
C VAL A 634 -5.25 20.43 -16.08
N GLU A 635 -4.12 19.84 -16.46
CA GLU A 635 -3.05 20.52 -17.21
C GLU A 635 -3.32 20.61 -18.72
N ASN A 636 -4.02 19.63 -19.32
CA ASN A 636 -4.26 19.57 -20.77
C ASN A 636 -5.70 19.95 -21.20
N LYS A 637 -6.58 20.35 -20.27
CA LYS A 637 -7.86 20.94 -20.63
C LYS A 637 -7.85 22.41 -20.22
N GLY A 638 -8.06 23.30 -21.20
CA GLY A 638 -8.46 24.68 -20.98
C GLY A 638 -9.84 24.76 -20.32
N VAL A 639 -9.93 24.27 -19.08
CA VAL A 639 -11.11 24.28 -18.23
C VAL A 639 -10.75 25.23 -17.10
N SER A 640 -11.41 26.39 -17.07
CA SER A 640 -11.16 27.43 -16.07
C SER A 640 -11.35 26.89 -14.65
N ASP A 641 -10.57 27.39 -13.69
CA ASP A 641 -10.70 27.10 -12.26
C ASP A 641 -12.16 27.23 -11.75
N GLU A 642 -12.95 28.09 -12.38
CA GLU A 642 -14.38 28.29 -12.11
C GLU A 642 -15.25 27.05 -12.38
N PHE A 643 -14.87 26.17 -13.31
CA PHE A 643 -15.58 24.92 -13.58
C PHE A 643 -15.29 23.87 -12.50
N ILE A 644 -14.04 23.77 -12.05
CA ILE A 644 -13.64 22.87 -10.96
C ILE A 644 -14.28 23.34 -9.65
N ASP A 645 -14.26 24.64 -9.37
CA ASP A 645 -14.94 25.23 -8.22
C ASP A 645 -16.46 25.03 -8.27
N ASN A 646 -17.10 25.12 -9.44
CA ASN A 646 -18.52 24.85 -9.58
C ASN A 646 -18.87 23.35 -9.45
N ALA A 647 -18.01 22.45 -9.93
CA ALA A 647 -18.19 21.01 -9.75
C ALA A 647 -18.04 20.60 -8.27
N LEU A 648 -17.04 21.16 -7.57
CA LEU A 648 -16.83 20.96 -6.14
C LEU A 648 -17.96 21.58 -5.30
N ARG A 649 -18.48 22.75 -5.69
CA ARG A 649 -19.66 23.37 -5.05
C ARG A 649 -20.92 22.55 -5.26
N ARG A 650 -21.15 21.96 -6.43
CA ARG A 650 -22.31 21.09 -6.69
C ARG A 650 -22.28 19.81 -5.85
N LEU A 651 -21.09 19.22 -5.66
CA LEU A 651 -20.90 18.08 -4.75
C LEU A 651 -21.14 18.44 -3.27
N HIS A 652 -20.82 19.68 -2.86
CA HIS A 652 -21.13 20.18 -1.52
C HIS A 652 -22.62 20.52 -1.32
N VAL A 653 -23.29 21.04 -2.36
CA VAL A 653 -24.73 21.37 -2.31
C VAL A 653 -25.59 20.10 -2.32
N GLN A 654 -25.21 19.06 -3.07
CA GLN A 654 -25.92 17.76 -3.03
C GLN A 654 -25.80 17.04 -1.67
N ARG A 655 -24.69 17.21 -0.94
CA ARG A 655 -24.58 16.69 0.45
C ARG A 655 -25.34 17.52 1.48
N SER A 656 -25.74 18.75 1.12
CA SER A 656 -26.45 19.66 2.02
C SER A 656 -27.97 19.64 1.81
N SER A 657 -28.48 19.10 0.70
CA SER A 657 -29.92 19.06 0.40
C SER A 657 -30.65 17.81 0.92
N ASP A 658 -29.95 16.82 1.49
CA ASP A 658 -30.59 15.64 2.12
C ASP A 658 -31.05 15.90 3.57
N ALA A 659 -30.89 17.13 4.06
CA ALA A 659 -31.42 17.55 5.36
C ALA A 659 -32.32 18.78 5.18
N LEU A 660 -33.64 18.55 5.30
CA LEU A 660 -34.74 19.52 5.39
C LEU A 660 -35.35 20.00 4.07
N GLU A 661 -36.30 19.23 3.53
CA GLU A 661 -37.51 19.80 2.91
C GLU A 661 -38.77 19.23 3.59
N PRO A 662 -39.73 20.06 4.04
CA PRO A 662 -41.03 19.61 4.50
C PRO A 662 -41.94 19.25 3.30
N PRO A 663 -42.93 18.36 3.48
CA PRO A 663 -43.75 17.88 2.38
C PRO A 663 -44.66 18.98 1.82
N ALA A 664 -44.68 19.11 0.49
CA ALA A 664 -45.59 19.98 -0.24
C ALA A 664 -47.06 19.53 -0.10
N PRO A 665 -48.03 20.47 -0.11
CA PRO A 665 -49.46 20.15 0.03
C PRO A 665 -50.04 19.49 -1.24
N PRO A 666 -51.15 18.75 -1.11
CA PRO A 666 -51.70 17.98 -2.22
C PRO A 666 -52.31 18.88 -3.29
N VAL A 667 -51.85 18.69 -4.53
CA VAL A 667 -52.39 19.33 -5.73
C VAL A 667 -53.71 18.64 -6.11
N LYS A 668 -54.75 19.44 -6.31
CA LYS A 668 -56.08 19.01 -6.77
C LYS A 668 -56.02 18.47 -8.20
N ALA A 669 -56.76 17.39 -8.44
CA ALA A 669 -57.00 16.83 -9.76
C ALA A 669 -57.70 17.86 -10.69
N PRO A 670 -57.33 17.94 -11.97
CA PRO A 670 -58.13 18.68 -12.95
C PRO A 670 -59.27 17.81 -13.48
N GLU A 671 -60.40 18.48 -13.66
CA GLU A 671 -61.66 18.02 -14.23
C GLU A 671 -61.50 17.44 -15.64
N GLU A 672 -62.40 16.50 -15.91
CA GLU A 672 -62.68 15.89 -17.20
C GLU A 672 -63.11 16.94 -18.22
N ASP A 673 -62.57 16.87 -19.44
CA ASP A 673 -63.24 17.42 -20.62
C ASP A 673 -63.24 16.39 -21.76
N LEU A 674 -64.47 16.03 -22.11
CA LEU A 674 -64.89 15.16 -23.20
C LEU A 674 -64.70 15.84 -24.55
N VAL A 675 -63.86 15.31 -25.44
CA VAL A 675 -64.04 15.49 -26.89
C VAL A 675 -63.67 14.23 -27.68
N LYS A 676 -64.75 13.61 -28.19
CA LYS A 676 -64.99 12.87 -29.44
C LYS A 676 -63.85 12.13 -30.17
N VAL A 677 -64.10 10.82 -30.20
CA VAL A 677 -63.73 9.76 -31.16
C VAL A 677 -63.77 10.20 -32.63
N GLU A 678 -62.72 9.87 -33.39
CA GLU A 678 -62.81 9.47 -34.80
C GLU A 678 -61.79 8.36 -35.11
N ASP A 679 -62.29 7.31 -35.76
CA ASP A 679 -61.64 6.08 -36.17
C ASP A 679 -60.57 6.28 -37.24
N THR A 680 -59.46 5.53 -37.16
CA THR A 680 -58.85 4.89 -38.34
C THR A 680 -58.05 3.65 -37.95
N GLN A 681 -58.12 2.66 -38.84
CA GLN A 681 -57.82 1.24 -38.70
C GLN A 681 -56.32 0.87 -38.76
N GLU A 682 -55.94 -0.10 -37.89
CA GLU A 682 -55.07 -1.29 -38.11
C GLU A 682 -53.68 -1.26 -38.81
N PRO A 683 -52.81 -2.30 -38.67
CA PRO A 683 -52.81 -3.41 -37.69
C PRO A 683 -51.45 -3.64 -36.96
N ARG A 684 -51.57 -4.31 -35.83
CA ARG A 684 -50.49 -4.87 -35.00
C ARG A 684 -49.80 -6.07 -35.68
N ARG A 685 -48.48 -6.16 -35.58
CA ARG A 685 -47.73 -7.43 -35.68
C ARG A 685 -47.13 -7.79 -34.32
N LEU A 686 -47.70 -8.83 -33.72
CA LEU A 686 -47.15 -9.63 -32.62
C LEU A 686 -46.03 -10.53 -33.16
N TRP A 687 -44.89 -10.60 -32.47
CA TRP A 687 -44.01 -11.77 -32.53
C TRP A 687 -43.71 -12.24 -31.10
N CYS A 688 -44.26 -13.41 -30.79
CA CYS A 688 -43.93 -14.24 -29.64
C CYS A 688 -42.49 -14.74 -29.71
N TRP A 689 -41.82 -14.79 -28.56
CA TRP A 689 -40.67 -15.67 -28.32
C TRP A 689 -41.16 -16.96 -27.68
N SER A 690 -40.87 -18.09 -28.32
CA SER A 690 -41.03 -19.44 -27.78
C SER A 690 -39.69 -19.98 -27.31
N CYS A 691 -39.63 -20.40 -26.05
CA CYS A 691 -38.63 -21.33 -25.53
C CYS A 691 -38.83 -22.74 -26.11
N ALA A 692 -37.74 -23.47 -26.39
CA ALA A 692 -37.52 -24.86 -25.93
C ALA A 692 -36.29 -25.49 -26.62
N ALA A 693 -35.32 -25.93 -25.80
CA ALA A 693 -34.70 -27.26 -25.73
C ALA A 693 -33.27 -27.16 -25.19
#